data_AF-A0A4P5UVI8-F1
#
_entry.id   AF-A0A4P5UVI8-F1
#
_cell.length_a   1.000
_cell.length_b   1.000
_cell.length_c   1.000
_cell.angle_alpha   90.00
_cell.angle_beta   90.00
_cell.angle_gamma   90.00
#
_symmetry.space_group_name_H-M   'P 1'
#
loop_
_entity.id
_entity.type
_entity.pdbx_description
1 polymer ?
#
loop_
_entity_poly.entity_id
_entity_poly.type
_entity_poly.pdbx_seq_one_letter_code
_entity_poly.pdbx_strand_id
1 'polypeptide(L)'
;MLSLRLHSIITFMLFFIISICNADTYWNGSTYFTEIKGGNSQNYLQKAKYAMYIPNNVETIKGILIHQHGCGAEGSGEPIVTDAQYQAFANTWHLAIIAPDLYPNQGKNCYDWVQPQDGSAQSLLAGIDSLAAQSGHPELKSAPWLLWGHSGGGHWALSMTNLFPEKVIATFVYSPALNIPIEYSEKAAKVPIMIRHAGAFDYNGPGGDCWNTALNTFSKIRKMNGNISIAYTPNQNHNYSFVRYMAIPFFESILSLRLPESGTILKNIDANTGFLVDTSTSGKPNIFKASLFTGNALAKSWLPDTLCATKFQEFIISGTIKDITPPSAPIKVQAQTNGLSTIAINWKAHADRESGIKHFNIYLNDIKVATYPEQSYYQYFDTNSDKPIPTEQPAMNYTIYNANLKNTNTIAISTVNHADLESAKTTISVITVQSDDHKSFYVSSLGNDANSGTKDAPFLTINKAKKEIRKINKSIDKDIVVFIMNGMYTIDSTLIFDYDDSGFNGHTIRYQAFDCQKPIISGGKRIKNWVLHDGSKNIYKAFIDSSFDTRQLYINGRRAIRARSIDAEGWKETSNGYSSPINISSWSNISNIEIVARNEWKHHRGLIDSVNGNSIIMSQPYWTNVHKQFDAPPVWIENAYELLDADDEWYLDKKTGIIYVKCRANEDIQQAEIIAPKLELLMRCSGLQNTEFNGITFSHATWLQPNSKFGYPVVQADVRFDNTTWVQNPGNIILEYCRNVNFLHSTFEHLGGTALQLYFGCKNNTIFNNTFKDISGSAIAIGSIMSFNLSENDMVKDNTVEHNLIRDIGVEYESSVGVFTPISENTIINSNTLIQLPYTGISVGWGWNNQLIPGRNIQVKNNRIDSIMTKLKDGGGIYTIGSLPGADISYNYISNVLNGFGALYPDLGSSNMRWHHNVIKNVKCWLSLWSDQCLKDTVENNYSDTQVSAINGTNCIIRNNEFIVNDKWNQEALDIMSNAGQKRNISSQLPIIISQFTDTIIEQGKSITYTADISNAAGFSVQYKWYKNGTVLNKNNDSLLVIQAIDTTINGIYRCDIISDCGIVQSKSFSVKVKEIPSSIMNAQNIHEVIYPNPATSIIRISQYSIGLDIDKNQVIDIYDSYGRIYHLKPRNDTSCEYREFDISSMPNGVYFMPIHNSSRKETLSFIIMK
;
A
#
# COMPACT_ATOMS: atom_id res chain seq x y z
N MET A 1 18.06 16.99 -64.14
CA MET A 1 16.76 16.30 -64.21
C MET A 1 16.87 14.77 -64.00
N LEU A 2 17.76 14.31 -63.11
CA LEU A 2 17.80 12.93 -62.62
C LEU A 2 18.08 12.84 -61.10
N SER A 3 17.95 13.95 -60.35
CA SER A 3 18.19 13.99 -58.89
C SER A 3 16.95 14.32 -58.05
N LEU A 4 15.78 14.46 -58.68
CA LEU A 4 14.50 14.80 -58.02
C LEU A 4 13.54 13.60 -57.91
N ARG A 5 14.03 12.36 -58.09
CA ARG A 5 13.24 11.13 -57.93
C ARG A 5 13.80 10.11 -56.93
N LEU A 6 14.79 10.47 -56.11
CA LEU A 6 15.24 9.64 -54.97
C LEU A 6 14.82 10.19 -53.58
N HIS A 7 14.43 11.47 -53.48
CA HIS A 7 14.02 12.08 -52.20
C HIS A 7 12.53 11.93 -51.87
N SER A 8 11.74 11.31 -52.74
CA SER A 8 10.31 11.02 -52.50
C SER A 8 10.05 9.57 -52.09
N ILE A 9 11.09 8.72 -52.02
CA ILE A 9 10.97 7.32 -51.61
C ILE A 9 11.49 7.09 -50.17
N ILE A 10 12.28 8.01 -49.62
CA ILE A 10 12.77 7.92 -48.22
C ILE A 10 11.91 8.73 -47.24
N THR A 11 11.18 9.75 -47.70
CA THR A 11 10.30 10.57 -46.83
C THR A 11 8.87 10.01 -46.71
N PHE A 12 8.49 9.03 -47.54
CA PHE A 12 7.20 8.31 -47.42
C PHE A 12 7.31 7.03 -46.56
N MET A 13 8.50 6.71 -46.04
CA MET A 13 8.76 5.53 -45.21
C MET A 13 9.07 5.86 -43.73
N LEU A 14 8.93 7.13 -43.32
CA LEU A 14 9.20 7.59 -41.95
C LEU A 14 8.03 8.33 -41.26
N PHE A 15 6.84 8.31 -41.86
CA PHE A 15 5.60 8.85 -41.27
C PHE A 15 4.47 7.82 -41.10
N PHE A 16 4.83 6.53 -41.07
CA PHE A 16 3.92 5.42 -40.74
C PHE A 16 4.61 4.43 -39.78
N ILE A 17 5.12 4.92 -38.64
CA ILE A 17 5.43 4.10 -37.46
C ILE A 17 4.94 4.83 -36.20
N ILE A 18 3.68 5.29 -36.19
CA ILE A 18 2.85 5.48 -34.99
C ILE A 18 1.39 5.19 -35.39
N SER A 19 1.16 3.96 -35.87
CA SER A 19 -0.14 3.28 -35.97
C SER A 19 0.08 2.02 -36.80
N ILE A 20 0.57 0.99 -36.12
CA ILE A 20 0.32 -0.45 -36.25
C ILE A 20 1.24 -1.04 -35.17
N CYS A 21 0.82 -0.97 -33.91
CA CYS A 21 0.91 -2.17 -33.10
C CYS A 21 -0.45 -2.84 -33.30
N ASN A 22 -0.57 -3.62 -34.38
CA ASN A 22 -1.56 -4.68 -34.37
C ASN A 22 -1.26 -5.52 -33.13
N ALA A 23 -2.31 -5.75 -32.37
CA ALA A 23 -2.27 -6.36 -31.06
C ALA A 23 -1.88 -7.83 -31.16
N ASP A 24 -0.58 -8.14 -31.11
CA ASP A 24 -0.10 -9.50 -30.89
C ASP A 24 -0.28 -9.88 -29.41
N THR A 25 -1.52 -10.25 -29.12
CA THR A 25 -2.10 -10.57 -27.82
C THR A 25 -1.85 -12.02 -27.43
N TYR A 26 -0.94 -12.24 -26.49
CA TYR A 26 -0.85 -13.48 -25.73
C TYR A 26 -0.93 -13.05 -24.26
N TRP A 27 -2.09 -12.73 -23.66
CA TRP A 27 -3.46 -13.17 -23.89
C TRP A 27 -4.38 -12.00 -24.21
N ASN A 28 -5.39 -12.23 -25.04
CA ASN A 28 -6.69 -11.60 -24.78
C ASN A 28 -7.89 -12.41 -25.26
N GLY A 29 -7.86 -13.30 -26.25
CA GLY A 29 -9.12 -13.92 -26.70
C GLY A 29 -10.18 -12.88 -27.11
N SER A 30 -11.34 -13.37 -27.53
CA SER A 30 -12.46 -12.50 -27.90
C SER A 30 -13.71 -13.00 -27.19
N THR A 31 -14.40 -12.06 -26.53
CA THR A 31 -15.69 -12.33 -25.89
C THR A 31 -16.82 -11.88 -26.79
N TYR A 32 -17.82 -12.75 -26.99
CA TYR A 32 -18.97 -12.50 -27.83
C TYR A 32 -20.26 -12.68 -27.03
N PHE A 33 -21.29 -11.93 -27.40
CA PHE A 33 -22.57 -11.93 -26.70
C PHE A 33 -23.72 -12.07 -27.69
N THR A 34 -24.70 -12.89 -27.37
CA THR A 34 -25.95 -12.95 -28.11
C THR A 34 -27.14 -13.13 -27.17
N GLU A 35 -28.30 -12.65 -27.60
CA GLU A 35 -29.56 -12.79 -26.89
C GLU A 35 -30.60 -13.43 -27.81
N ILE A 36 -31.23 -14.50 -27.33
CA ILE A 36 -32.34 -15.19 -27.99
C ILE A 36 -33.63 -14.85 -27.23
N LYS A 37 -34.54 -14.08 -27.85
CA LYS A 37 -35.81 -13.67 -27.24
C LYS A 37 -36.89 -14.75 -27.39
N GLY A 38 -37.70 -14.97 -26.35
CA GLY A 38 -38.85 -15.86 -26.41
C GLY A 38 -40.01 -15.24 -27.22
N GLY A 39 -40.22 -15.71 -28.45
CA GLY A 39 -41.13 -15.05 -29.41
C GLY A 39 -42.24 -15.87 -30.07
N ASN A 40 -42.54 -17.11 -29.67
CA ASN A 40 -43.74 -17.83 -30.15
C ASN A 40 -44.36 -18.67 -29.03
N SER A 41 -45.65 -18.99 -29.15
CA SER A 41 -46.57 -19.59 -28.15
C SER A 41 -46.17 -20.96 -27.55
N GLN A 42 -44.92 -21.39 -27.74
CA GLN A 42 -44.31 -22.59 -27.18
C GLN A 42 -43.03 -22.31 -26.35
N ASN A 43 -42.65 -21.04 -26.13
CA ASN A 43 -41.38 -20.69 -25.48
C ASN A 43 -41.55 -20.47 -23.95
N TYR A 44 -40.89 -21.32 -23.18
CA TYR A 44 -40.88 -21.33 -21.71
C TYR A 44 -39.87 -20.33 -21.08
N LEU A 45 -39.02 -19.72 -21.91
CA LEU A 45 -38.03 -18.69 -21.56
C LEU A 45 -38.51 -17.29 -21.96
N GLN A 46 -38.34 -16.32 -21.07
CA GLN A 46 -38.51 -14.90 -21.41
C GLN A 46 -37.40 -14.46 -22.39
N LYS A 47 -36.16 -14.84 -22.09
CA LYS A 47 -34.97 -14.61 -22.90
C LYS A 47 -33.85 -15.56 -22.47
N ALA A 48 -32.91 -15.81 -23.36
CA ALA A 48 -31.65 -16.48 -23.04
C ALA A 48 -30.49 -15.62 -23.54
N LYS A 49 -29.54 -15.34 -22.66
CA LYS A 49 -28.27 -14.69 -23.02
C LYS A 49 -27.18 -15.73 -23.09
N TYR A 50 -26.26 -15.57 -24.02
CA TYR A 50 -25.10 -16.44 -24.15
C TYR A 50 -23.86 -15.56 -24.24
N ALA A 51 -22.93 -15.77 -23.31
CA ALA A 51 -21.58 -15.22 -23.38
C ALA A 51 -20.65 -16.31 -23.90
N MET A 52 -19.71 -15.95 -24.79
CA MET A 52 -18.71 -16.86 -25.33
C MET A 52 -17.32 -16.28 -25.22
N TYR A 53 -16.32 -17.10 -24.91
CA TYR A 53 -14.89 -16.77 -25.03
C TYR A 53 -14.20 -17.71 -26.01
N ILE A 54 -13.35 -17.14 -26.87
CA ILE A 54 -12.45 -17.85 -27.78
C ILE A 54 -11.01 -17.37 -27.55
N PRO A 55 -10.01 -18.25 -27.33
CA PRO A 55 -8.60 -17.86 -27.28
C PRO A 55 -8.10 -17.36 -28.65
N ASN A 56 -7.39 -16.22 -28.70
CA ASN A 56 -6.97 -15.57 -29.96
C ASN A 56 -5.95 -16.40 -30.77
N ASN A 57 -5.21 -17.29 -30.13
CA ASN A 57 -4.19 -18.16 -30.74
C ASN A 57 -4.76 -19.51 -31.20
N VAL A 58 -6.08 -19.69 -31.17
CA VAL A 58 -6.75 -20.93 -31.59
C VAL A 58 -7.39 -20.72 -32.96
N GLU A 59 -6.75 -21.25 -34.00
CA GLU A 59 -7.25 -21.17 -35.38
C GLU A 59 -8.45 -22.09 -35.64
N THR A 60 -8.60 -23.16 -34.86
CA THR A 60 -9.71 -24.13 -35.01
C THR A 60 -10.20 -24.59 -33.65
N ILE A 61 -11.49 -24.40 -33.40
CA ILE A 61 -12.15 -24.84 -32.17
C ILE A 61 -12.38 -26.35 -32.20
N LYS A 62 -11.79 -27.09 -31.26
CA LYS A 62 -11.93 -28.55 -31.15
C LYS A 62 -13.15 -28.97 -30.31
N GLY A 63 -13.68 -28.08 -29.49
CA GLY A 63 -14.84 -28.36 -28.64
C GLY A 63 -15.33 -27.12 -27.91
N ILE A 64 -16.47 -27.24 -27.22
CA ILE A 64 -17.10 -26.16 -26.46
C ILE A 64 -17.28 -26.61 -25.01
N LEU A 65 -16.78 -25.84 -24.05
CA LEU A 65 -17.19 -25.96 -22.65
C LEU A 65 -18.49 -25.18 -22.45
N ILE A 66 -19.58 -25.88 -22.12
CA ILE A 66 -20.86 -25.28 -21.80
C ILE A 66 -21.03 -25.31 -20.28
N HIS A 67 -20.95 -24.14 -19.65
CA HIS A 67 -21.06 -23.98 -18.20
C HIS A 67 -22.44 -23.43 -17.84
N GLN A 68 -23.34 -24.32 -17.42
CA GLN A 68 -24.75 -24.03 -17.15
C GLN A 68 -24.98 -23.71 -15.67
N HIS A 69 -25.51 -22.51 -15.42
CA HIS A 69 -25.89 -22.06 -14.08
C HIS A 69 -27.01 -22.91 -13.44
N GLY A 70 -27.06 -22.89 -12.11
CA GLY A 70 -28.15 -23.49 -11.33
C GLY A 70 -29.41 -22.62 -11.26
N CYS A 71 -30.46 -23.16 -10.66
CA CYS A 71 -31.71 -22.45 -10.41
C CYS A 71 -31.49 -21.20 -9.54
N GLY A 72 -32.03 -20.04 -9.95
CA GLY A 72 -31.91 -18.80 -9.17
C GLY A 72 -30.55 -18.11 -9.26
N ALA A 73 -29.67 -18.58 -10.16
CA ALA A 73 -28.36 -18.01 -10.42
C ALA A 73 -28.29 -17.24 -11.75
N GLU A 74 -29.42 -16.76 -12.27
CA GLU A 74 -29.47 -15.93 -13.47
C GLU A 74 -28.57 -14.69 -13.30
N GLY A 75 -27.91 -14.26 -14.37
CA GLY A 75 -26.85 -13.24 -14.37
C GLY A 75 -25.46 -13.77 -13.98
N SER A 76 -25.27 -15.09 -13.87
CA SER A 76 -23.97 -15.70 -13.55
C SER A 76 -23.14 -16.13 -14.77
N GLY A 77 -23.76 -16.28 -15.95
CA GLY A 77 -23.07 -16.80 -17.13
C GLY A 77 -21.97 -15.89 -17.67
N GLU A 78 -22.26 -14.59 -17.83
CA GLU A 78 -21.29 -13.61 -18.38
C GLU A 78 -19.96 -13.54 -17.61
N PRO A 79 -19.95 -13.49 -16.27
CA PRO A 79 -18.71 -13.57 -15.50
C PRO A 79 -17.85 -14.82 -15.79
N ILE A 80 -18.43 -15.97 -16.14
CA ILE A 80 -17.65 -17.22 -16.34
C ILE A 80 -16.66 -17.09 -17.50
N VAL A 81 -16.98 -16.33 -18.54
CA VAL A 81 -16.10 -16.19 -19.71
C VAL A 81 -14.90 -15.27 -19.47
N THR A 82 -14.87 -14.56 -18.33
CA THR A 82 -13.76 -13.70 -17.91
C THR A 82 -12.83 -14.35 -16.87
N ASP A 83 -13.12 -15.60 -16.48
CA ASP A 83 -12.34 -16.34 -15.48
C ASP A 83 -11.00 -16.83 -16.07
N ALA A 84 -9.90 -16.38 -15.48
CA ALA A 84 -8.55 -16.65 -15.95
C ALA A 84 -8.19 -18.15 -15.93
N GLN A 85 -8.71 -18.91 -14.97
CA GLN A 85 -8.47 -20.35 -14.89
C GLN A 85 -9.21 -21.08 -16.01
N TYR A 86 -10.47 -20.71 -16.29
CA TYR A 86 -11.22 -21.29 -17.40
C TYR A 86 -10.64 -20.92 -18.76
N GLN A 87 -10.17 -19.69 -18.93
CA GLN A 87 -9.46 -19.27 -20.13
C GLN A 87 -8.16 -20.07 -20.32
N ALA A 88 -7.41 -20.33 -19.25
CA ALA A 88 -6.22 -21.18 -19.28
C ALA A 88 -6.53 -22.62 -19.74
N PHE A 89 -7.59 -23.20 -19.18
CA PHE A 89 -8.09 -24.52 -19.58
C PHE A 89 -8.52 -24.55 -21.06
N ALA A 90 -9.33 -23.58 -21.49
CA ALA A 90 -9.83 -23.50 -22.86
C ALA A 90 -8.72 -23.34 -23.90
N ASN A 91 -7.73 -22.49 -23.61
CA ASN A 91 -6.57 -22.32 -24.48
C ASN A 91 -5.74 -23.61 -24.64
N THR A 92 -5.54 -24.35 -23.54
CA THR A 92 -4.75 -25.60 -23.57
C THR A 92 -5.36 -26.63 -24.51
N TRP A 93 -6.69 -26.71 -24.54
CA TRP A 93 -7.44 -27.72 -25.29
C TRP A 93 -8.10 -27.20 -26.58
N HIS A 94 -7.83 -25.95 -26.94
CA HIS A 94 -8.40 -25.28 -28.12
C HIS A 94 -9.94 -25.29 -28.10
N LEU A 95 -10.51 -24.90 -26.95
CA LEU A 95 -11.95 -24.88 -26.72
C LEU A 95 -12.50 -23.45 -26.78
N ALA A 96 -13.77 -23.33 -27.17
CA ALA A 96 -14.58 -22.17 -26.82
C ALA A 96 -15.24 -22.40 -25.46
N ILE A 97 -15.49 -21.34 -24.69
CA ILE A 97 -16.34 -21.39 -23.49
C ILE A 97 -17.65 -20.72 -23.85
N ILE A 98 -18.78 -21.37 -23.59
CA ILE A 98 -20.11 -20.76 -23.68
C ILE A 98 -20.78 -20.88 -22.32
N ALA A 99 -21.21 -19.76 -21.78
CA ALA A 99 -21.93 -19.68 -20.52
C ALA A 99 -23.34 -19.13 -20.79
N PRO A 100 -24.36 -20.00 -20.83
CA PRO A 100 -25.75 -19.59 -20.93
C PRO A 100 -26.21 -18.85 -19.68
N ASP A 101 -27.20 -17.99 -19.85
CA ASP A 101 -27.94 -17.32 -18.80
C ASP A 101 -29.43 -17.30 -19.18
N LEU A 102 -30.17 -18.26 -18.61
CA LEU A 102 -31.51 -18.65 -19.03
C LEU A 102 -32.57 -18.05 -18.11
N TYR A 103 -33.37 -17.12 -18.62
CA TYR A 103 -34.40 -16.43 -17.85
C TYR A 103 -35.77 -17.07 -18.09
N PRO A 104 -36.43 -17.64 -17.06
CA PRO A 104 -37.78 -18.16 -17.20
C PRO A 104 -38.79 -17.03 -17.45
N ASN A 105 -39.99 -17.39 -17.93
CA ASN A 105 -41.10 -16.44 -18.07
C ASN A 105 -41.50 -15.80 -16.72
N GLN A 106 -42.08 -14.60 -16.76
CA GLN A 106 -42.46 -13.87 -15.54
C GLN A 106 -43.43 -14.70 -14.67
N GLY A 107 -43.12 -14.84 -13.38
CA GLY A 107 -43.89 -15.65 -12.43
C GLY A 107 -43.59 -17.15 -12.45
N LYS A 108 -42.57 -17.57 -13.22
CA LYS A 108 -42.10 -18.95 -13.32
C LYS A 108 -40.67 -19.12 -12.78
N ASN A 109 -40.26 -20.37 -12.52
CA ASN A 109 -38.97 -20.73 -11.94
C ASN A 109 -38.10 -21.51 -12.94
N CYS A 110 -36.91 -21.94 -12.54
CA CYS A 110 -36.01 -22.72 -13.41
C CYS A 110 -36.61 -24.02 -13.97
N TYR A 111 -37.67 -24.56 -13.36
CA TYR A 111 -38.35 -25.78 -13.81
C TYR A 111 -38.84 -25.73 -15.26
N ASP A 112 -38.99 -24.53 -15.81
CA ASP A 112 -39.42 -24.29 -17.19
C ASP A 112 -38.28 -24.39 -18.22
N TRP A 113 -37.01 -24.44 -17.81
CA TRP A 113 -35.87 -24.55 -18.73
C TRP A 113 -34.91 -25.72 -18.45
N VAL A 114 -35.00 -26.34 -17.27
CA VAL A 114 -34.17 -27.51 -16.88
C VAL A 114 -34.38 -28.73 -17.77
N GLN A 115 -35.53 -28.83 -18.45
CA GLN A 115 -35.82 -29.85 -19.44
C GLN A 115 -35.43 -29.35 -20.83
N PRO A 116 -34.37 -29.86 -21.46
CA PRO A 116 -33.90 -29.29 -22.71
C PRO A 116 -34.89 -29.41 -23.87
N GLN A 117 -35.72 -30.47 -23.86
CA GLN A 117 -36.78 -30.65 -24.86
C GLN A 117 -37.86 -29.55 -24.81
N ASP A 118 -37.98 -28.83 -23.70
CA ASP A 118 -38.96 -27.74 -23.54
C ASP A 118 -38.46 -26.40 -24.12
N GLY A 119 -37.36 -26.41 -24.90
CA GLY A 119 -36.93 -25.27 -25.70
C GLY A 119 -35.53 -24.74 -25.39
N SER A 120 -34.94 -25.09 -24.24
CA SER A 120 -33.60 -24.60 -23.88
C SER A 120 -32.50 -25.25 -24.74
N ALA A 121 -32.68 -26.47 -25.24
CA ALA A 121 -31.76 -27.07 -26.22
C ALA A 121 -31.77 -26.29 -27.56
N GLN A 122 -32.96 -25.97 -28.08
CA GLN A 122 -33.12 -25.23 -29.33
C GLN A 122 -32.58 -23.80 -29.18
N SER A 123 -32.80 -23.18 -28.02
CA SER A 123 -32.24 -21.87 -27.70
C SER A 123 -30.71 -21.90 -27.71
N LEU A 124 -30.09 -22.92 -27.11
CA LEU A 124 -28.63 -23.07 -27.11
C LEU A 124 -28.09 -23.24 -28.52
N LEU A 125 -28.72 -24.08 -29.35
CA LEU A 125 -28.32 -24.28 -30.75
C LEU A 125 -28.40 -22.97 -31.55
N ALA A 126 -29.48 -22.20 -31.38
CA ALA A 126 -29.63 -20.90 -32.01
C ALA A 126 -28.59 -19.87 -31.49
N GLY A 127 -28.27 -19.94 -30.20
CA GLY A 127 -27.19 -19.15 -29.59
C GLY A 127 -25.83 -19.48 -30.20
N ILE A 128 -25.48 -20.76 -30.31
CA ILE A 128 -24.25 -21.23 -30.95
C ILE A 128 -24.20 -20.80 -32.42
N ASP A 129 -25.29 -20.91 -33.16
CA ASP A 129 -25.36 -20.46 -34.55
C ASP A 129 -25.08 -18.95 -34.70
N SER A 130 -25.65 -18.14 -33.80
CA SER A 130 -25.41 -16.69 -33.76
C SER A 130 -23.96 -16.37 -33.40
N LEU A 131 -23.42 -17.02 -32.38
CA LEU A 131 -22.04 -16.82 -31.92
C LEU A 131 -21.02 -17.29 -32.97
N ALA A 132 -21.30 -18.37 -33.70
CA ALA A 132 -20.49 -18.84 -34.82
C ALA A 132 -20.42 -17.81 -35.96
N ALA A 133 -21.56 -17.18 -36.27
CA ALA A 133 -21.61 -16.12 -37.26
C ALA A 133 -20.86 -14.85 -36.81
N GLN A 134 -20.99 -14.46 -35.53
CA GLN A 134 -20.32 -13.28 -34.98
C GLN A 134 -18.80 -13.44 -34.88
N SER A 135 -18.34 -14.62 -34.47
CA SER A 135 -16.91 -14.88 -34.25
C SER A 135 -16.14 -15.25 -35.51
N GLY A 136 -16.84 -15.62 -36.59
CA GLY A 136 -16.20 -16.12 -37.81
C GLY A 136 -15.73 -17.57 -37.72
N HIS A 137 -16.13 -18.30 -36.67
CA HIS A 137 -15.81 -19.72 -36.45
C HIS A 137 -17.01 -20.63 -36.77
N PRO A 138 -17.26 -20.99 -38.05
CA PRO A 138 -18.40 -21.82 -38.44
C PRO A 138 -18.36 -23.24 -37.84
N GLU A 139 -17.17 -23.73 -37.48
CA GLU A 139 -16.97 -25.05 -36.88
C GLU A 139 -17.68 -25.23 -35.54
N LEU A 140 -17.96 -24.14 -34.80
CA LEU A 140 -18.68 -24.14 -33.53
C LEU A 140 -20.02 -24.90 -33.59
N LYS A 141 -20.70 -24.87 -34.74
CA LYS A 141 -21.99 -25.56 -34.95
C LYS A 141 -21.87 -27.09 -34.86
N SER A 142 -20.71 -27.61 -35.25
CA SER A 142 -20.38 -29.04 -35.28
C SER A 142 -19.47 -29.48 -34.13
N ALA A 143 -18.88 -28.53 -33.41
CA ALA A 143 -17.96 -28.79 -32.32
C ALA A 143 -18.66 -29.58 -31.19
N PRO A 144 -17.99 -30.62 -30.63
CA PRO A 144 -18.51 -31.39 -29.52
C PRO A 144 -18.41 -30.63 -28.18
N TRP A 145 -19.19 -31.03 -27.17
CA TRP A 145 -19.44 -30.28 -25.93
C TRP A 145 -18.89 -30.97 -24.69
N LEU A 146 -18.19 -30.24 -23.83
CA LEU A 146 -18.09 -30.55 -22.41
C LEU A 146 -19.29 -29.89 -21.73
N LEU A 147 -20.06 -30.67 -20.98
CA LEU A 147 -21.20 -30.15 -20.25
C LEU A 147 -20.86 -30.04 -18.76
N TRP A 148 -21.04 -28.85 -18.21
CA TRP A 148 -20.95 -28.60 -16.78
C TRP A 148 -22.28 -28.03 -16.29
N GLY A 149 -22.86 -28.62 -15.25
CA GLY A 149 -24.06 -28.06 -14.62
C GLY A 149 -24.13 -28.19 -13.11
N HIS A 150 -24.74 -27.20 -12.45
CA HIS A 150 -25.05 -27.21 -11.01
C HIS A 150 -26.55 -27.25 -10.76
N SER A 151 -27.02 -28.04 -9.78
CA SER A 151 -28.42 -28.05 -9.35
C SER A 151 -29.38 -28.32 -10.51
N GLY A 152 -30.33 -27.43 -10.81
CA GLY A 152 -31.17 -27.52 -12.02
C GLY A 152 -30.37 -27.55 -13.33
N GLY A 153 -29.27 -26.80 -13.43
CA GLY A 153 -28.32 -26.87 -14.53
C GLY A 153 -27.62 -28.23 -14.63
N GLY A 154 -27.44 -28.92 -13.50
CA GLY A 154 -26.94 -30.29 -13.46
C GLY A 154 -27.92 -31.29 -14.06
N HIS A 155 -29.21 -31.18 -13.72
CA HIS A 155 -30.28 -31.96 -14.37
C HIS A 155 -30.34 -31.69 -15.88
N TRP A 156 -30.24 -30.41 -16.26
CA TRP A 156 -30.19 -30.00 -17.67
C TRP A 156 -29.02 -30.63 -18.41
N ALA A 157 -27.81 -30.61 -17.84
CA ALA A 157 -26.62 -31.20 -18.45
C ALA A 157 -26.73 -32.73 -18.61
N LEU A 158 -27.29 -33.44 -17.62
CA LEU A 158 -27.59 -34.88 -17.73
C LEU A 158 -28.60 -35.18 -18.84
N SER A 159 -29.62 -34.33 -18.98
CA SER A 159 -30.65 -34.47 -20.01
C SER A 159 -30.10 -34.17 -21.42
N MET A 160 -29.28 -33.14 -21.56
CA MET A 160 -28.54 -32.82 -22.79
C MET A 160 -27.61 -33.96 -23.22
N THR A 161 -26.98 -34.64 -22.25
CA THR A 161 -26.15 -35.83 -22.50
C THR A 161 -26.95 -36.96 -23.12
N ASN A 162 -28.22 -37.14 -22.72
CA ASN A 162 -29.08 -38.17 -23.29
C ASN A 162 -29.64 -37.79 -24.68
N LEU A 163 -29.94 -36.50 -24.89
CA LEU A 163 -30.51 -35.99 -26.14
C LEU A 163 -29.48 -35.91 -27.27
N PHE A 164 -28.22 -35.56 -26.96
CA PHE A 164 -27.16 -35.35 -27.94
C PHE A 164 -25.88 -36.14 -27.60
N PRO A 165 -25.94 -37.46 -27.37
CA PRO A 165 -24.82 -38.25 -26.86
C PRO A 165 -23.60 -38.27 -27.80
N GLU A 166 -23.82 -38.09 -29.11
CA GLU A 166 -22.76 -37.98 -30.11
C GLU A 166 -22.05 -36.62 -30.11
N LYS A 167 -22.68 -35.56 -29.58
CA LYS A 167 -22.05 -34.24 -29.45
C LYS A 167 -21.31 -34.08 -28.13
N VAL A 168 -21.69 -34.80 -27.07
CA VAL A 168 -21.11 -34.58 -25.75
C VAL A 168 -19.81 -35.36 -25.59
N ILE A 169 -18.70 -34.69 -25.27
CA ILE A 169 -17.37 -35.24 -24.94
C ILE A 169 -17.38 -35.85 -23.53
N ALA A 170 -17.89 -35.11 -22.55
CA ALA A 170 -17.97 -35.49 -21.15
C ALA A 170 -18.99 -34.61 -20.43
N THR A 171 -19.51 -35.11 -19.31
CA THR A 171 -20.47 -34.38 -18.47
C THR A 171 -20.02 -34.40 -17.02
N PHE A 172 -19.84 -33.21 -16.43
CA PHE A 172 -19.60 -33.04 -15.01
C PHE A 172 -20.81 -32.33 -14.39
N VAL A 173 -21.41 -32.94 -13.37
CA VAL A 173 -22.55 -32.32 -12.70
C VAL A 173 -22.37 -32.29 -11.19
N TYR A 174 -22.79 -31.17 -10.64
CA TYR A 174 -22.64 -30.85 -9.24
C TYR A 174 -24.01 -30.71 -8.58
N SER A 175 -24.31 -31.62 -7.65
CA SER A 175 -25.59 -31.71 -6.94
C SER A 175 -26.80 -31.59 -7.88
N PRO A 176 -26.92 -32.43 -8.93
CA PRO A 176 -28.02 -32.35 -9.90
C PRO A 176 -29.37 -32.54 -9.21
N ALA A 177 -30.32 -31.62 -9.38
CA ALA A 177 -31.58 -31.58 -8.63
C ALA A 177 -32.76 -32.31 -9.34
N LEU A 178 -33.94 -32.25 -8.72
CA LEU A 178 -35.27 -32.62 -9.27
C LEU A 178 -35.65 -34.09 -9.39
N ASN A 179 -34.70 -35.02 -9.44
CA ASN A 179 -34.91 -36.46 -9.55
C ASN A 179 -35.95 -36.86 -10.61
N ILE A 180 -35.97 -36.11 -11.72
CA ILE A 180 -36.87 -36.41 -12.85
C ILE A 180 -36.26 -37.60 -13.60
N PRO A 181 -36.98 -38.73 -13.79
CA PRO A 181 -36.41 -39.90 -14.42
C PRO A 181 -35.94 -39.63 -15.85
N ILE A 182 -34.66 -39.92 -16.12
CA ILE A 182 -34.10 -39.95 -17.48
C ILE A 182 -33.96 -41.42 -17.89
N GLU A 183 -34.46 -41.75 -19.09
CA GLU A 183 -34.27 -43.05 -19.74
C GLU A 183 -33.09 -42.95 -20.71
N TYR A 184 -31.93 -43.45 -20.26
CA TYR A 184 -30.68 -43.31 -21.00
C TYR A 184 -30.58 -44.28 -22.17
N SER A 185 -30.16 -43.78 -23.33
CA SER A 185 -29.80 -44.64 -24.48
C SER A 185 -28.44 -45.32 -24.27
N GLU A 186 -28.17 -46.41 -24.98
CA GLU A 186 -26.84 -47.06 -24.97
C GLU A 186 -25.71 -46.11 -25.39
N LYS A 187 -25.99 -45.17 -26.29
CA LYS A 187 -25.03 -44.13 -26.71
C LYS A 187 -24.75 -43.16 -25.57
N ALA A 188 -25.79 -42.71 -24.87
CA ALA A 188 -25.66 -41.81 -23.71
C ALA A 188 -24.90 -42.47 -22.55
N ALA A 189 -25.12 -43.77 -22.30
CA ALA A 189 -24.38 -44.52 -21.28
C ALA A 189 -22.87 -44.60 -21.55
N LYS A 190 -22.44 -44.48 -22.82
CA LYS A 190 -21.01 -44.47 -23.20
C LYS A 190 -20.34 -43.10 -23.03
N VAL A 191 -21.11 -42.03 -22.85
CA VAL A 191 -20.57 -40.71 -22.53
C VAL A 191 -19.97 -40.75 -21.12
N PRO A 192 -18.72 -40.33 -20.91
CA PRO A 192 -18.14 -40.21 -19.58
C PRO A 192 -18.87 -39.18 -18.72
N ILE A 193 -19.36 -39.60 -17.54
CA ILE A 193 -20.07 -38.74 -16.59
C ILE A 193 -19.40 -38.77 -15.21
N MET A 194 -19.25 -37.61 -14.58
CA MET A 194 -18.90 -37.50 -13.17
C MET A 194 -19.98 -36.73 -12.43
N ILE A 195 -20.53 -37.34 -11.38
CA ILE A 195 -21.53 -36.72 -10.51
C ILE A 195 -20.92 -36.49 -9.15
N ARG A 196 -20.97 -35.27 -8.65
CA ARG A 196 -20.67 -34.96 -7.24
C ARG A 196 -21.99 -34.75 -6.49
N HIS A 197 -22.14 -35.36 -5.30
CA HIS A 197 -23.21 -35.01 -4.34
C HIS A 197 -22.72 -34.86 -2.88
N ALA A 198 -23.46 -34.10 -2.06
CA ALA A 198 -23.17 -33.88 -0.63
C ALA A 198 -23.90 -34.86 0.32
N GLY A 199 -24.64 -35.83 -0.22
CA GLY A 199 -25.37 -36.86 0.54
C GLY A 199 -26.73 -36.41 1.05
N ALA A 200 -27.18 -36.99 2.16
CA ALA A 200 -28.50 -36.80 2.76
C ALA A 200 -28.87 -35.37 3.08
N PHE A 201 -27.88 -34.56 3.39
CA PHE A 201 -28.06 -33.19 3.84
C PHE A 201 -27.78 -32.17 2.71
N ASP A 202 -27.64 -32.64 1.46
CA ASP A 202 -27.72 -31.78 0.28
C ASP A 202 -29.11 -31.09 0.21
N TYR A 203 -29.29 -30.11 -0.68
CA TYR A 203 -30.55 -29.36 -0.78
C TYR A 203 -31.74 -30.29 -1.09
N ASN A 204 -32.63 -30.43 -0.11
CA ASN A 204 -33.85 -31.24 -0.15
C ASN A 204 -35.14 -30.42 0.06
N GLY A 205 -35.13 -29.13 -0.34
CA GLY A 205 -36.33 -28.28 -0.34
C GLY A 205 -37.32 -28.62 -1.46
N PRO A 206 -38.39 -27.85 -1.69
CA PRO A 206 -39.31 -28.07 -2.81
C PRO A 206 -38.58 -28.01 -4.16
N GLY A 207 -38.41 -29.17 -4.81
CA GLY A 207 -37.61 -29.36 -6.04
C GLY A 207 -36.14 -29.71 -5.83
N GLY A 208 -35.67 -29.80 -4.59
CA GLY A 208 -34.38 -30.39 -4.22
C GLY A 208 -34.53 -31.87 -3.94
N ASP A 209 -33.95 -32.71 -4.79
CA ASP A 209 -33.76 -34.15 -4.50
C ASP A 209 -32.41 -34.60 -5.08
N CYS A 210 -31.36 -33.86 -4.71
CA CYS A 210 -30.07 -33.95 -5.38
C CYS A 210 -29.39 -35.30 -5.14
N TRP A 211 -29.58 -35.86 -3.94
CA TRP A 211 -29.01 -37.14 -3.58
C TRP A 211 -29.63 -38.29 -4.39
N ASN A 212 -30.96 -38.40 -4.43
CA ASN A 212 -31.58 -39.50 -5.16
C ASN A 212 -31.35 -39.36 -6.67
N THR A 213 -31.34 -38.13 -7.21
CA THR A 213 -30.98 -37.88 -8.61
C THR A 213 -29.61 -38.47 -8.95
N ALA A 214 -28.60 -38.20 -8.11
CA ALA A 214 -27.24 -38.72 -8.30
C ALA A 214 -27.18 -40.25 -8.24
N LEU A 215 -27.78 -40.86 -7.21
CA LEU A 215 -27.78 -42.32 -7.02
C LEU A 215 -28.54 -43.06 -8.12
N ASN A 216 -29.71 -42.54 -8.52
CA ASN A 216 -30.54 -43.12 -9.57
C ASN A 216 -29.83 -43.07 -10.93
N THR A 217 -29.23 -41.92 -11.26
CA THR A 217 -28.45 -41.77 -12.49
C THR A 217 -27.26 -42.71 -12.52
N PHE A 218 -26.47 -42.75 -11.43
CA PHE A 218 -25.33 -43.65 -11.29
C PHE A 218 -25.74 -45.12 -11.49
N SER A 219 -26.78 -45.57 -10.77
CA SER A 219 -27.27 -46.94 -10.82
C SER A 219 -27.76 -47.33 -12.21
N LYS A 220 -28.53 -46.46 -12.89
CA LYS A 220 -29.02 -46.71 -14.25
C LYS A 220 -27.88 -46.86 -15.24
N ILE A 221 -26.95 -45.91 -15.28
CA ILE A 221 -25.86 -45.91 -16.25
C ILE A 221 -24.87 -47.04 -15.99
N ARG A 222 -24.52 -47.35 -14.73
CA ARG A 222 -23.64 -48.49 -14.44
C ARG A 222 -24.27 -49.84 -14.76
N LYS A 223 -25.59 -50.03 -14.61
CA LYS A 223 -26.28 -51.26 -15.07
C LYS A 223 -26.14 -51.49 -16.58
N MET A 224 -25.95 -50.42 -17.34
CA MET A 224 -25.69 -50.46 -18.78
C MET A 224 -24.19 -50.57 -19.11
N ASN A 225 -23.33 -50.85 -18.10
CA ASN A 225 -21.87 -50.83 -18.20
C ASN A 225 -21.30 -49.48 -18.67
N GLY A 226 -21.98 -48.38 -18.33
CA GLY A 226 -21.60 -47.04 -18.76
C GLY A 226 -20.47 -46.40 -17.96
N ASN A 227 -19.81 -45.41 -18.56
CA ASN A 227 -18.62 -44.75 -18.02
C ASN A 227 -19.03 -43.63 -17.05
N ILE A 228 -19.38 -43.98 -15.80
CA ILE A 228 -19.84 -43.00 -14.80
C ILE A 228 -19.13 -43.16 -13.45
N SER A 229 -18.85 -42.02 -12.81
CA SER A 229 -18.36 -41.93 -11.43
C SER A 229 -19.30 -41.10 -10.55
N ILE A 230 -19.32 -41.43 -9.25
CA ILE A 230 -20.03 -40.66 -8.24
C ILE A 230 -19.07 -40.28 -7.10
N ALA A 231 -18.82 -38.98 -6.92
CA ALA A 231 -18.03 -38.41 -5.84
C ALA A 231 -18.95 -38.02 -4.68
N TYR A 232 -18.77 -38.67 -3.53
CA TYR A 232 -19.45 -38.31 -2.29
C TYR A 232 -18.53 -37.46 -1.42
N THR A 233 -18.92 -36.22 -1.16
CA THR A 233 -18.17 -35.27 -0.33
C THR A 233 -19.08 -34.74 0.79
N PRO A 234 -19.25 -35.49 1.90
CA PRO A 234 -20.20 -35.15 2.96
C PRO A 234 -19.91 -33.85 3.69
N ASN A 235 -18.67 -33.36 3.64
CA ASN A 235 -18.22 -32.17 4.37
C ASN A 235 -18.48 -30.87 3.60
N GLN A 236 -19.15 -30.95 2.45
CA GLN A 236 -19.45 -29.82 1.59
C GLN A 236 -20.97 -29.67 1.42
N ASN A 237 -21.44 -28.50 0.97
CA ASN A 237 -22.86 -28.19 0.88
C ASN A 237 -23.38 -28.26 -0.58
N HIS A 238 -24.56 -27.67 -0.84
CA HIS A 238 -25.19 -27.59 -2.16
C HIS A 238 -24.50 -26.63 -3.15
N ASN A 239 -23.61 -25.74 -2.70
CA ASN A 239 -22.99 -24.67 -3.51
C ASN A 239 -21.62 -25.10 -4.06
N TYR A 240 -21.10 -24.53 -5.15
CA TYR A 240 -19.97 -25.06 -5.95
C TYR A 240 -18.70 -25.57 -5.22
N SER A 241 -18.35 -25.11 -4.02
CA SER A 241 -17.37 -25.73 -3.11
C SER A 241 -16.09 -26.33 -3.78
N PHE A 242 -15.26 -25.51 -4.42
CA PHE A 242 -13.98 -25.93 -5.06
C PHE A 242 -14.08 -27.03 -6.14
N VAL A 243 -15.27 -27.34 -6.67
CA VAL A 243 -15.46 -28.49 -7.58
C VAL A 243 -14.69 -28.39 -8.90
N ARG A 244 -14.35 -27.16 -9.32
CA ARG A 244 -13.53 -26.95 -10.51
C ARG A 244 -12.17 -27.65 -10.45
N TYR A 245 -11.63 -27.83 -9.26
CA TYR A 245 -10.39 -28.55 -9.06
C TYR A 245 -10.49 -30.05 -9.34
N MET A 246 -11.70 -30.63 -9.37
CA MET A 246 -11.93 -32.01 -9.84
C MET A 246 -12.50 -32.06 -11.27
N ALA A 247 -13.39 -31.14 -11.62
CA ALA A 247 -14.03 -31.09 -12.94
C ALA A 247 -13.02 -30.91 -14.07
N ILE A 248 -12.06 -30.00 -13.89
CA ILE A 248 -11.01 -29.76 -14.90
C ILE A 248 -10.16 -31.02 -15.11
N PRO A 249 -9.52 -31.64 -14.09
CA PRO A 249 -8.77 -32.88 -14.29
C PRO A 249 -9.58 -34.02 -14.92
N PHE A 250 -10.86 -34.16 -14.57
CA PHE A 250 -11.75 -35.11 -15.21
C PHE A 250 -11.90 -34.82 -16.71
N PHE A 251 -12.22 -33.59 -17.07
CA PHE A 251 -12.35 -33.19 -18.48
C PHE A 251 -11.05 -33.37 -19.26
N GLU A 252 -9.90 -33.03 -18.69
CA GLU A 252 -8.60 -33.20 -19.35
C GLU A 252 -8.31 -34.66 -19.68
N SER A 253 -8.58 -35.54 -18.71
CA SER A 253 -8.43 -36.97 -18.88
C SER A 253 -9.33 -37.48 -20.01
N ILE A 254 -10.59 -37.05 -20.06
CA ILE A 254 -11.52 -37.46 -21.13
C ILE A 254 -11.18 -36.83 -22.48
N LEU A 255 -10.79 -35.56 -22.53
CA LEU A 255 -10.37 -34.89 -23.77
C LEU A 255 -9.20 -35.64 -24.41
N SER A 256 -8.21 -36.05 -23.62
CA SER A 256 -7.06 -36.82 -24.10
C SER A 256 -7.44 -38.16 -24.75
N LEU A 257 -8.50 -38.80 -24.25
CA LEU A 257 -8.95 -40.12 -24.70
C LEU A 257 -9.98 -40.04 -25.83
N ARG A 258 -10.87 -39.05 -25.78
CA ARG A 258 -12.10 -39.02 -26.59
C ARG A 258 -12.04 -38.07 -27.77
N LEU A 259 -11.26 -37.01 -27.67
CA LEU A 259 -11.13 -36.03 -28.74
C LEU A 259 -10.30 -36.64 -29.90
N PRO A 260 -10.76 -36.55 -31.15
CA PRO A 260 -9.98 -37.01 -32.29
C PRO A 260 -8.81 -36.05 -32.56
N GLU A 261 -7.74 -36.55 -33.19
CA GLU A 261 -6.64 -35.69 -33.63
C GLU A 261 -7.08 -34.77 -34.79
N SER A 262 -8.03 -35.23 -35.62
CA SER A 262 -8.68 -34.47 -36.69
C SER A 262 -10.13 -34.93 -36.89
N GLY A 263 -11.02 -34.02 -37.31
CA GLY A 263 -12.46 -34.28 -37.48
C GLY A 263 -13.31 -34.07 -36.21
N THR A 264 -14.61 -34.34 -36.30
CA THR A 264 -15.59 -34.08 -35.21
C THR A 264 -16.16 -35.36 -34.57
N ILE A 265 -15.77 -36.54 -35.06
CA ILE A 265 -16.27 -37.82 -34.55
C ILE A 265 -15.50 -38.22 -33.29
N LEU A 266 -16.21 -38.31 -32.17
CA LEU A 266 -15.64 -38.68 -30.87
C LEU A 266 -15.22 -40.15 -30.83
N LYS A 267 -14.04 -40.42 -30.27
CA LYS A 267 -13.56 -41.79 -30.00
C LYS A 267 -14.42 -42.44 -28.92
N ASN A 268 -14.59 -43.76 -28.98
CA ASN A 268 -15.17 -44.51 -27.88
C ASN A 268 -14.09 -44.82 -26.84
N ILE A 269 -14.47 -44.84 -25.56
CA ILE A 269 -13.57 -45.25 -24.46
C ILE A 269 -14.01 -46.64 -24.00
N ASP A 270 -13.07 -47.59 -24.03
CA ASP A 270 -13.27 -48.91 -23.44
C ASP A 270 -13.28 -48.78 -21.91
N ALA A 271 -14.38 -49.20 -21.28
CA ALA A 271 -14.54 -49.16 -19.83
C ALA A 271 -13.44 -49.97 -19.10
N ASN A 272 -12.86 -50.98 -19.75
CA ASN A 272 -11.84 -51.84 -19.14
C ASN A 272 -10.45 -51.21 -19.02
N THR A 273 -10.18 -50.11 -19.75
CA THR A 273 -8.86 -49.45 -19.72
C THR A 273 -8.73 -48.47 -18.56
N GLY A 274 -9.83 -48.12 -17.90
CA GLY A 274 -9.87 -47.19 -16.77
C GLY A 274 -9.64 -47.83 -15.40
N PHE A 275 -10.11 -47.14 -14.37
CA PHE A 275 -10.02 -47.52 -12.97
C PHE A 275 -11.40 -47.62 -12.33
N LEU A 276 -11.56 -48.56 -11.39
CA LEU A 276 -12.75 -48.73 -10.60
C LEU A 276 -12.47 -48.32 -9.15
N VAL A 277 -13.38 -47.53 -8.58
CA VAL A 277 -13.26 -47.03 -7.21
C VAL A 277 -14.54 -47.30 -6.42
N ASP A 278 -14.37 -47.73 -5.18
CA ASP A 278 -15.47 -47.90 -4.24
C ASP A 278 -15.72 -46.61 -3.47
N THR A 279 -16.87 -46.00 -3.70
CA THR A 279 -17.27 -44.72 -3.10
C THR A 279 -18.30 -44.90 -1.98
N SER A 280 -18.59 -46.15 -1.58
CA SER A 280 -19.59 -46.48 -0.56
C SER A 280 -19.06 -46.39 0.88
N THR A 281 -17.75 -46.22 1.09
CA THR A 281 -17.11 -46.17 2.41
C THR A 281 -16.55 -44.78 2.73
N SER A 282 -16.75 -44.30 3.96
CA SER A 282 -16.07 -43.12 4.48
C SER A 282 -14.58 -43.39 4.69
N GLY A 283 -13.70 -42.73 3.93
CA GLY A 283 -12.25 -42.89 4.02
C GLY A 283 -11.55 -42.85 2.66
N LYS A 284 -10.24 -43.11 2.63
CA LYS A 284 -9.45 -43.18 1.39
C LYS A 284 -9.93 -44.36 0.54
N PRO A 285 -10.61 -44.14 -0.61
CA PRO A 285 -11.22 -45.23 -1.35
C PRO A 285 -10.17 -46.08 -2.06
N ASN A 286 -10.37 -47.40 -2.10
CA ASN A 286 -9.50 -48.31 -2.84
C ASN A 286 -9.74 -48.17 -4.35
N ILE A 287 -8.66 -48.06 -5.12
CA ILE A 287 -8.69 -47.89 -6.57
C ILE A 287 -8.08 -49.13 -7.22
N PHE A 288 -8.81 -49.71 -8.17
CA PHE A 288 -8.43 -50.91 -8.89
C PHE A 288 -8.33 -50.60 -10.37
N LYS A 289 -7.34 -51.16 -11.09
CA LYS A 289 -7.38 -51.15 -12.55
C LYS A 289 -8.57 -51.98 -13.01
N ALA A 290 -9.43 -51.44 -13.88
CA ALA A 290 -10.69 -52.07 -14.24
C ALA A 290 -10.48 -53.49 -14.82
N SER A 291 -9.45 -53.67 -15.66
CA SER A 291 -9.08 -54.96 -16.24
C SER A 291 -8.60 -56.03 -15.23
N LEU A 292 -8.26 -55.63 -14.00
CA LEU A 292 -7.76 -56.53 -12.94
C LEU A 292 -8.80 -56.75 -11.81
N PHE A 293 -9.95 -56.09 -11.87
CA PHE A 293 -10.93 -56.14 -10.81
C PHE A 293 -11.83 -57.38 -10.94
N THR A 294 -11.84 -58.22 -9.91
CA THR A 294 -12.59 -59.50 -9.88
C THR A 294 -13.93 -59.41 -9.15
N GLY A 295 -14.28 -58.24 -8.59
CA GLY A 295 -15.55 -58.01 -7.90
C GLY A 295 -16.68 -57.51 -8.81
N ASN A 296 -17.80 -57.06 -8.21
CA ASN A 296 -18.92 -56.48 -8.97
C ASN A 296 -18.55 -55.10 -9.53
N ALA A 297 -17.99 -55.06 -10.75
CA ALA A 297 -17.57 -53.83 -11.41
C ALA A 297 -18.73 -52.84 -11.61
N LEU A 298 -19.95 -53.33 -11.86
CA LEU A 298 -21.15 -52.49 -12.10
C LEU A 298 -21.61 -51.73 -10.85
N ALA A 299 -21.11 -52.06 -9.66
CA ALA A 299 -21.37 -51.31 -8.43
C ALA A 299 -20.31 -50.24 -8.13
N LYS A 300 -19.25 -50.12 -8.94
CA LYS A 300 -18.10 -49.23 -8.70
C LYS A 300 -18.13 -48.03 -9.63
N SER A 301 -17.62 -46.91 -9.14
CA SER A 301 -17.38 -45.71 -9.95
C SER A 301 -16.25 -45.96 -10.94
N TRP A 302 -16.39 -45.45 -12.16
CA TRP A 302 -15.39 -45.56 -13.21
C TRP A 302 -14.62 -44.26 -13.41
N LEU A 303 -13.30 -44.34 -13.50
CA LEU A 303 -12.38 -43.22 -13.70
C LEU A 303 -11.49 -43.48 -14.91
N PRO A 304 -11.19 -42.48 -15.75
CA PRO A 304 -10.58 -42.69 -17.06
C PRO A 304 -9.11 -43.12 -17.01
N ASP A 305 -8.32 -42.53 -16.12
CA ASP A 305 -6.87 -42.72 -16.08
C ASP A 305 -6.30 -42.54 -14.66
N THR A 306 -4.98 -42.60 -14.56
CA THR A 306 -4.25 -42.51 -13.28
C THR A 306 -4.31 -41.11 -12.67
N LEU A 307 -4.31 -40.06 -13.50
CA LEU A 307 -4.35 -38.67 -13.06
C LEU A 307 -5.70 -38.39 -12.40
N CYS A 308 -6.79 -38.67 -13.12
CA CYS A 308 -8.15 -38.51 -12.61
C CYS A 308 -8.38 -39.33 -11.35
N ALA A 309 -7.88 -40.58 -11.31
CA ALA A 309 -8.07 -41.45 -10.16
C ALA A 309 -7.35 -40.97 -8.90
N THR A 310 -6.13 -40.44 -9.04
CA THR A 310 -5.36 -39.87 -7.91
C THR A 310 -6.05 -38.62 -7.36
N LYS A 311 -6.43 -37.71 -8.26
CA LYS A 311 -7.10 -36.45 -7.95
C LYS A 311 -8.50 -36.70 -7.31
N PHE A 312 -9.24 -37.68 -7.82
CA PHE A 312 -10.53 -38.10 -7.25
C PHE A 312 -10.41 -38.64 -5.82
N GLN A 313 -9.35 -39.41 -5.53
CA GLN A 313 -9.10 -39.94 -4.19
C GLN A 313 -8.89 -38.80 -3.17
N GLU A 314 -8.11 -37.79 -3.55
CA GLU A 314 -7.86 -36.61 -2.73
C GLU A 314 -9.13 -35.77 -2.54
N PHE A 315 -9.89 -35.57 -3.62
CA PHE A 315 -11.13 -34.79 -3.63
C PHE A 315 -12.22 -35.38 -2.72
N ILE A 316 -12.43 -36.70 -2.73
CA ILE A 316 -13.41 -37.34 -1.83
C ILE A 316 -13.05 -37.16 -0.34
N ILE A 317 -11.75 -37.18 -0.01
CA ILE A 317 -11.29 -37.08 1.37
C ILE A 317 -11.39 -35.64 1.88
N SER A 318 -10.92 -34.68 1.09
CA SER A 318 -10.71 -33.30 1.55
C SER A 318 -11.76 -32.31 1.05
N GLY A 319 -12.55 -32.67 0.04
CA GLY A 319 -13.43 -31.74 -0.68
C GLY A 319 -12.70 -30.78 -1.63
N THR A 320 -11.38 -30.88 -1.75
CA THR A 320 -10.58 -30.03 -2.64
C THR A 320 -9.42 -30.83 -3.20
N ILE A 321 -8.60 -30.20 -4.04
CA ILE A 321 -7.38 -30.79 -4.55
C ILE A 321 -6.27 -29.77 -4.35
N LYS A 322 -5.16 -30.22 -3.77
CA LYS A 322 -3.98 -29.40 -3.64
C LYS A 322 -3.26 -29.30 -4.98
N ASP A 323 -3.07 -28.07 -5.42
CA ASP A 323 -2.13 -27.74 -6.48
C ASP A 323 -0.70 -27.73 -5.92
N ILE A 324 0.21 -28.39 -6.64
CA ILE A 324 1.62 -28.55 -6.28
C ILE A 324 2.55 -28.05 -7.38
N THR A 325 1.99 -27.44 -8.43
CA THR A 325 2.71 -26.96 -9.60
C THR A 325 2.74 -25.43 -9.61
N PRO A 326 3.93 -24.80 -9.59
CA PRO A 326 4.02 -23.35 -9.73
C PRO A 326 3.47 -22.88 -11.10
N PRO A 327 2.92 -21.66 -11.17
CA PRO A 327 2.51 -21.06 -12.46
C PRO A 327 3.71 -20.90 -13.40
N SER A 328 3.43 -20.61 -14.66
CA SER A 328 4.47 -20.20 -15.61
C SER A 328 5.02 -18.80 -15.26
N ALA A 329 6.26 -18.53 -15.67
CA ALA A 329 6.86 -17.20 -15.51
C ALA A 329 6.08 -16.14 -16.32
N PRO A 330 5.97 -14.88 -15.84
CA PRO A 330 5.48 -13.77 -16.65
C PRO A 330 6.23 -13.67 -17.99
N ILE A 331 5.55 -13.27 -19.05
CA ILE A 331 6.13 -13.09 -20.39
C ILE A 331 5.96 -11.65 -20.85
N LYS A 332 6.71 -11.25 -21.89
CA LYS A 332 6.67 -9.90 -22.46
C LYS A 332 6.81 -8.80 -21.38
N VAL A 333 7.65 -9.04 -20.37
CA VAL A 333 7.96 -8.01 -19.38
C VAL A 333 8.71 -6.89 -20.10
N GLN A 334 8.12 -5.71 -20.08
CA GLN A 334 8.72 -4.49 -20.58
C GLN A 334 8.73 -3.48 -19.45
N ALA A 335 9.78 -2.68 -19.39
CA ALA A 335 9.86 -1.58 -18.46
C ALA A 335 10.50 -0.40 -19.16
N GLN A 336 9.90 0.77 -18.92
CA GLN A 336 10.35 2.03 -19.44
C GLN A 336 10.53 2.98 -18.27
N THR A 337 11.71 3.62 -18.23
CA THR A 337 11.96 4.71 -17.30
C THR A 337 11.22 5.95 -17.78
N ASN A 338 10.43 6.56 -16.92
CA ASN A 338 9.89 7.89 -17.15
C ASN A 338 10.61 8.85 -16.19
N GLY A 339 11.75 9.38 -16.64
CA GLY A 339 12.68 10.11 -15.80
C GLY A 339 13.49 9.21 -14.84
N LEU A 340 14.22 9.81 -13.90
CA LEU A 340 15.18 9.07 -13.03
C LEU A 340 14.56 8.49 -11.75
N SER A 341 13.24 8.56 -11.55
CA SER A 341 12.58 8.09 -10.31
C SER A 341 11.32 7.27 -10.53
N THR A 342 10.98 7.00 -11.80
CA THR A 342 9.82 6.18 -12.11
C THR A 342 10.16 5.13 -13.17
N ILE A 343 9.69 3.91 -12.96
CA ILE A 343 9.77 2.82 -13.94
C ILE A 343 8.35 2.33 -14.16
N ALA A 344 7.79 2.62 -15.33
CA ALA A 344 6.53 2.04 -15.78
C ALA A 344 6.83 0.63 -16.31
N ILE A 345 6.11 -0.37 -15.82
CA ILE A 345 6.30 -1.78 -16.14
C ILE A 345 4.99 -2.30 -16.71
N ASN A 346 5.08 -3.09 -17.77
CA ASN A 346 3.97 -3.87 -18.30
C ASN A 346 4.43 -5.31 -18.54
N TRP A 347 3.51 -6.25 -18.40
CA TRP A 347 3.80 -7.66 -18.68
C TRP A 347 2.55 -8.39 -19.14
N LYS A 348 2.72 -9.66 -19.47
CA LYS A 348 1.66 -10.64 -19.67
C LYS A 348 1.98 -11.87 -18.82
N ALA A 349 0.97 -12.68 -18.50
CA ALA A 349 1.18 -13.91 -17.77
C ALA A 349 0.11 -14.93 -18.15
N HIS A 350 0.46 -16.20 -18.01
CA HIS A 350 -0.47 -17.31 -18.13
C HIS A 350 -1.03 -17.63 -16.75
N ALA A 351 -2.35 -17.75 -16.64
CA ALA A 351 -2.94 -18.27 -15.42
C ALA A 351 -2.56 -19.74 -15.25
N ASP A 352 -2.30 -20.14 -14.01
CA ASP A 352 -2.15 -21.55 -13.72
C ASP A 352 -3.49 -22.25 -13.95
N ARG A 353 -3.44 -23.38 -14.63
CA ARG A 353 -4.63 -24.13 -14.99
C ARG A 353 -5.21 -24.88 -13.78
N GLU A 354 -4.37 -25.25 -12.81
CA GLU A 354 -4.83 -25.95 -11.60
C GLU A 354 -5.48 -25.00 -10.60
N SER A 355 -4.93 -23.80 -10.41
CA SER A 355 -5.41 -22.89 -9.37
C SER A 355 -5.57 -21.41 -9.75
N GLY A 356 -5.21 -20.97 -10.95
CA GLY A 356 -5.37 -19.58 -11.42
C GLY A 356 -4.22 -18.64 -11.06
N ILE A 357 -4.48 -17.33 -10.97
CA ILE A 357 -3.48 -16.33 -10.53
C ILE A 357 -3.96 -15.67 -9.24
N LYS A 358 -3.16 -15.78 -8.18
CA LYS A 358 -3.36 -15.07 -6.93
C LYS A 358 -2.85 -13.65 -7.03
N HIS A 359 -1.59 -13.44 -7.41
CA HIS A 359 -0.99 -12.11 -7.60
C HIS A 359 0.35 -12.22 -8.35
N PHE A 360 1.02 -11.08 -8.52
CA PHE A 360 2.38 -10.97 -9.03
C PHE A 360 3.28 -10.36 -7.96
N ASN A 361 4.52 -10.82 -7.86
CA ASN A 361 5.53 -10.14 -7.06
C ASN A 361 6.42 -9.31 -8.00
N ILE A 362 6.63 -8.05 -7.66
CA ILE A 362 7.47 -7.11 -8.42
C ILE A 362 8.72 -6.83 -7.62
N TYR A 363 9.86 -7.03 -8.26
CA TYR A 363 11.18 -6.87 -7.67
C TYR A 363 11.95 -5.78 -8.41
N LEU A 364 12.63 -4.94 -7.64
CA LEU A 364 13.63 -3.99 -8.10
C LEU A 364 14.97 -4.39 -7.48
N ASN A 365 15.97 -4.71 -8.28
CA ASN A 365 17.29 -5.13 -7.83
C ASN A 365 17.23 -6.30 -6.83
N ASP A 366 16.44 -7.32 -7.18
CA ASP A 366 16.14 -8.53 -6.39
C ASP A 366 15.39 -8.30 -5.07
N ILE A 367 15.09 -7.05 -4.72
CA ILE A 367 14.27 -6.69 -3.56
C ILE A 367 12.81 -6.63 -4.02
N LYS A 368 11.92 -7.38 -3.36
CA LYS A 368 10.47 -7.26 -3.60
C LYS A 368 10.03 -5.86 -3.18
N VAL A 369 9.61 -5.04 -4.15
CA VAL A 369 9.14 -3.67 -3.91
C VAL A 369 7.62 -3.57 -3.92
N ALA A 370 6.94 -4.52 -4.57
CA ALA A 370 5.49 -4.55 -4.58
C ALA A 370 4.94 -5.98 -4.77
N THR A 371 3.69 -6.14 -4.38
CA THR A 371 2.81 -7.21 -4.84
C THR A 371 1.79 -6.55 -5.77
N TYR A 372 1.38 -7.17 -6.87
CA TYR A 372 0.36 -6.63 -7.77
C TYR A 372 -0.72 -7.67 -8.08
N PRO A 373 -2.02 -7.34 -7.99
CA PRO A 373 -2.56 -6.14 -7.36
C PRO A 373 -2.10 -6.02 -5.90
N GLU A 374 -1.86 -4.81 -5.41
CA GLU A 374 -1.26 -4.60 -4.08
C GLU A 374 -2.14 -5.13 -2.94
N GLN A 375 -3.46 -5.18 -3.14
CA GLN A 375 -4.43 -5.29 -2.05
C GLN A 375 -5.59 -6.24 -2.37
N SER A 376 -5.47 -7.04 -3.43
CA SER A 376 -6.47 -8.05 -3.80
C SER A 376 -5.81 -9.21 -4.54
N TYR A 377 -6.62 -10.21 -4.88
CA TYR A 377 -6.25 -11.23 -5.84
C TYR A 377 -6.27 -10.63 -7.25
N TYR A 378 -5.40 -11.12 -8.13
CA TYR A 378 -5.54 -10.86 -9.56
C TYR A 378 -6.92 -11.31 -10.03
N GLN A 379 -7.29 -12.53 -9.66
CA GLN A 379 -8.66 -13.04 -9.75
C GLN A 379 -8.81 -14.28 -8.85
N TYR A 380 -9.91 -14.40 -8.12
CA TYR A 380 -10.31 -15.63 -7.43
C TYR A 380 -11.74 -15.98 -7.81
N PHE A 381 -12.28 -17.12 -7.36
CA PHE A 381 -13.67 -17.48 -7.62
C PHE A 381 -14.47 -17.61 -6.32
N ASP A 382 -15.73 -17.19 -6.38
CA ASP A 382 -16.70 -17.40 -5.30
C ASP A 382 -17.01 -18.90 -5.18
N THR A 383 -16.74 -19.48 -4.02
CA THR A 383 -17.03 -20.90 -3.75
C THR A 383 -18.52 -21.21 -3.73
N ASN A 384 -19.40 -20.21 -3.71
CA ASN A 384 -20.84 -20.43 -3.78
C ASN A 384 -21.36 -20.55 -5.23
N SER A 385 -21.01 -19.58 -6.07
CA SER A 385 -21.57 -19.43 -7.42
C SER A 385 -20.56 -19.67 -8.57
N ASP A 386 -19.29 -19.92 -8.25
CA ASP A 386 -18.21 -20.15 -9.20
C ASP A 386 -17.85 -18.90 -10.04
N LYS A 387 -18.32 -17.73 -9.64
CA LYS A 387 -18.08 -16.45 -10.34
C LYS A 387 -16.68 -15.92 -10.04
N PRO A 388 -15.96 -15.38 -11.04
CA PRO A 388 -14.68 -14.72 -10.79
C PRO A 388 -14.83 -13.34 -10.14
N ILE A 389 -13.92 -13.03 -9.21
CA ILE A 389 -13.82 -11.78 -8.45
C ILE A 389 -12.35 -11.27 -8.51
N PRO A 390 -12.11 -10.04 -8.99
CA PRO A 390 -13.05 -9.20 -9.72
C PRO A 390 -13.47 -9.84 -11.06
N THR A 391 -14.64 -9.44 -11.57
CA THR A 391 -15.16 -9.94 -12.85
C THR A 391 -14.30 -9.46 -14.03
N GLU A 392 -13.80 -8.23 -13.98
CA GLU A 392 -12.80 -7.73 -14.93
C GLU A 392 -11.39 -7.93 -14.36
N GLN A 393 -10.51 -8.52 -15.16
CA GLN A 393 -9.12 -8.76 -14.78
C GLN A 393 -8.33 -7.43 -14.75
N PRO A 394 -7.55 -7.16 -13.69
CA PRO A 394 -6.67 -5.99 -13.64
C PRO A 394 -5.67 -6.00 -14.81
N ALA A 395 -5.36 -4.81 -15.32
CA ALA A 395 -4.33 -4.66 -16.33
C ALA A 395 -2.96 -5.05 -15.75
N MET A 396 -2.18 -5.87 -16.45
CA MET A 396 -0.84 -6.27 -16.00
C MET A 396 0.19 -5.15 -16.25
N ASN A 397 0.06 -4.06 -15.49
CA ASN A 397 0.98 -2.94 -15.48
C ASN A 397 1.21 -2.44 -14.04
N TYR A 398 2.35 -1.81 -13.81
CA TYR A 398 2.72 -1.25 -12.51
C TYR A 398 3.77 -0.16 -12.68
N THR A 399 3.69 0.91 -11.90
CA THR A 399 4.71 1.96 -11.88
C THR A 399 5.47 1.91 -10.57
N ILE A 400 6.77 1.62 -10.63
CA ILE A 400 7.66 1.77 -9.48
C ILE A 400 8.02 3.24 -9.36
N TYR A 401 7.68 3.86 -8.22
CA TYR A 401 8.21 5.17 -7.82
C TYR A 401 9.35 4.97 -6.83
N ASN A 402 10.58 5.25 -7.23
CA ASN A 402 11.75 5.12 -6.35
C ASN A 402 12.74 6.27 -6.60
N ALA A 403 13.04 7.05 -5.56
CA ALA A 403 13.94 8.20 -5.66
C ALA A 403 15.41 7.82 -5.91
N ASN A 404 15.79 6.54 -5.74
CA ASN A 404 17.17 6.04 -5.73
C ASN A 404 17.39 4.89 -6.74
N LEU A 405 16.84 5.00 -7.94
CA LEU A 405 17.07 4.03 -9.02
C LEU A 405 18.54 4.01 -9.47
N LYS A 406 19.19 2.86 -9.52
CA LYS A 406 20.60 2.73 -9.96
C LYS A 406 20.76 2.91 -11.49
N ASN A 407 21.99 3.02 -12.00
CA ASN A 407 22.29 3.15 -13.45
C ASN A 407 21.69 2.03 -14.29
N THR A 408 21.71 0.82 -13.73
CA THR A 408 21.04 -0.34 -14.27
C THR A 408 20.27 -0.93 -13.12
N ASN A 409 18.96 -1.01 -13.27
CA ASN A 409 18.08 -1.70 -12.35
C ASN A 409 17.65 -3.01 -12.98
N THR A 410 17.66 -4.09 -12.20
CA THR A 410 16.98 -5.31 -12.62
C THR A 410 15.53 -5.22 -12.16
N ILE A 411 14.61 -5.34 -13.11
CA ILE A 411 13.19 -5.52 -12.83
C ILE A 411 12.91 -7.00 -13.00
N ALA A 412 12.35 -7.62 -11.97
CA ALA A 412 11.87 -8.99 -12.04
C ALA A 412 10.41 -9.06 -11.65
N ILE A 413 9.64 -9.88 -12.36
CA ILE A 413 8.25 -10.20 -12.02
C ILE A 413 8.12 -11.71 -11.91
N SER A 414 7.41 -12.18 -10.90
CA SER A 414 6.93 -13.56 -10.79
C SER A 414 5.43 -13.60 -10.59
N THR A 415 4.80 -14.72 -10.95
CA THR A 415 3.39 -14.99 -10.74
C THR A 415 3.26 -15.90 -9.52
N VAL A 416 2.25 -15.68 -8.70
CA VAL A 416 1.89 -16.53 -7.57
C VAL A 416 0.47 -17.05 -7.81
N ASN A 417 0.26 -18.36 -7.69
CA ASN A 417 -1.04 -18.99 -7.86
C ASN A 417 -1.78 -19.13 -6.50
N HIS A 418 -2.98 -19.70 -6.50
CA HIS A 418 -3.81 -19.82 -5.28
C HIS A 418 -3.32 -20.91 -4.31
N ALA A 419 -2.32 -21.70 -4.70
CA ALA A 419 -1.58 -22.60 -3.81
C ALA A 419 -0.35 -21.97 -3.16
N ASP A 420 -0.16 -20.65 -3.30
CA ASP A 420 1.00 -19.88 -2.82
C ASP A 420 2.34 -20.36 -3.41
N LEU A 421 2.30 -20.93 -4.62
CA LEU A 421 3.48 -21.33 -5.37
C LEU A 421 3.89 -20.19 -6.31
N GLU A 422 5.14 -19.75 -6.18
CA GLU A 422 5.72 -18.68 -6.99
C GLU A 422 6.43 -19.26 -8.23
N SER A 423 6.17 -18.68 -9.40
CA SER A 423 6.85 -19.04 -10.65
C SER A 423 8.31 -18.57 -10.67
N ALA A 424 9.06 -19.06 -11.65
CA ALA A 424 10.35 -18.46 -11.97
C ALA A 424 10.17 -16.97 -12.33
N LYS A 425 11.14 -16.14 -11.93
CA LYS A 425 11.13 -14.71 -12.22
C LYS A 425 11.51 -14.44 -13.67
N THR A 426 10.74 -13.59 -14.35
CA THR A 426 11.17 -12.99 -15.61
C THR A 426 11.86 -11.67 -15.30
N THR A 427 13.17 -11.64 -15.53
CA THR A 427 14.03 -10.51 -15.21
C THR A 427 14.45 -9.79 -16.47
N ILE A 428 14.29 -8.47 -16.48
CA ILE A 428 14.83 -7.58 -17.50
C ILE A 428 15.75 -6.56 -16.82
N SER A 429 16.78 -6.14 -17.54
CA SER A 429 17.59 -4.99 -17.11
C SER A 429 17.00 -3.73 -17.71
N VAL A 430 16.78 -2.74 -16.87
CA VAL A 430 16.34 -1.41 -17.25
C VAL A 430 17.49 -0.47 -16.93
N ILE A 431 18.04 0.16 -17.96
CA ILE A 431 19.03 1.20 -17.78
C ILE A 431 18.26 2.45 -17.33
N THR A 432 18.41 2.81 -16.06
CA THR A 432 17.92 4.09 -15.55
C THR A 432 19.12 4.98 -15.50
N VAL A 433 19.24 5.93 -16.41
CA VAL A 433 20.53 6.58 -16.64
C VAL A 433 20.93 7.45 -15.45
N GLN A 434 21.66 6.87 -14.48
CA GLN A 434 22.06 7.54 -13.23
C GLN A 434 23.59 7.72 -13.06
N SER A 435 24.43 7.33 -14.01
CA SER A 435 25.82 7.81 -14.06
C SER A 435 26.02 8.63 -15.32
N ASP A 436 26.20 9.94 -15.13
CA ASP A 436 26.63 10.95 -16.09
C ASP A 436 25.71 11.29 -17.27
N ASP A 437 24.52 10.68 -17.37
CA ASP A 437 23.52 11.07 -18.37
C ASP A 437 22.37 11.89 -17.77
N HIS A 438 22.69 12.72 -16.81
CA HIS A 438 21.87 13.88 -16.48
C HIS A 438 22.80 15.05 -16.26
N LYS A 439 22.30 16.26 -16.52
CA LYS A 439 23.06 17.47 -16.21
C LYS A 439 22.69 17.93 -14.81
N SER A 440 23.68 18.05 -13.94
CA SER A 440 23.45 18.42 -12.54
C SER A 440 23.74 19.90 -12.26
N PHE A 441 22.92 20.50 -11.40
CA PHE A 441 23.21 21.76 -10.73
C PHE A 441 23.08 21.57 -9.22
N TYR A 442 23.79 22.38 -8.44
CA TYR A 442 23.78 22.30 -6.99
C TYR A 442 23.38 23.64 -6.38
N VAL A 443 22.51 23.59 -5.37
CA VAL A 443 22.03 24.73 -4.59
C VAL A 443 22.35 24.48 -3.13
N SER A 444 23.02 25.41 -2.45
CA SER A 444 23.41 25.31 -1.04
C SER A 444 23.08 26.60 -0.31
N SER A 445 22.60 26.51 0.93
CA SER A 445 22.39 27.70 1.78
C SER A 445 23.68 28.44 2.13
N LEU A 446 24.85 27.84 1.83
CA LEU A 446 26.18 28.44 1.94
C LEU A 446 26.79 28.81 0.57
N GLY A 447 26.02 28.65 -0.51
CA GLY A 447 26.45 28.92 -1.89
C GLY A 447 26.49 30.41 -2.25
N ASN A 448 26.70 30.69 -3.53
CA ASN A 448 26.67 32.05 -4.08
C ASN A 448 26.08 32.02 -5.50
N ASP A 449 25.15 32.93 -5.82
CA ASP A 449 24.52 32.98 -7.15
C ASP A 449 25.45 33.49 -8.27
N ALA A 450 26.65 33.96 -7.92
CA ALA A 450 27.74 34.20 -8.87
C ALA A 450 28.51 32.92 -9.25
N ASN A 451 28.34 31.82 -8.49
CA ASN A 451 29.02 30.56 -8.77
C ASN A 451 28.49 29.89 -10.04
N SER A 452 29.17 28.82 -10.47
CA SER A 452 28.83 28.04 -11.66
C SER A 452 27.72 27.00 -11.43
N GLY A 453 27.31 26.75 -10.19
CA GLY A 453 26.29 25.74 -9.85
C GLY A 453 26.82 24.31 -9.81
N THR A 454 28.13 24.14 -9.73
CA THR A 454 28.79 22.84 -9.52
C THR A 454 28.73 22.44 -8.05
N LYS A 455 29.04 21.17 -7.73
CA LYS A 455 29.03 20.69 -6.34
C LYS A 455 29.95 21.51 -5.42
N ASP A 456 31.14 21.87 -5.92
CA ASP A 456 32.15 22.64 -5.17
C ASP A 456 31.91 24.15 -5.20
N ALA A 457 31.13 24.63 -6.19
CA ALA A 457 30.72 26.03 -6.30
C ALA A 457 29.20 26.09 -6.57
N PRO A 458 28.36 25.77 -5.56
CA PRO A 458 26.90 25.70 -5.72
C PRO A 458 26.29 27.10 -5.79
N PHE A 459 25.13 27.20 -6.43
CA PHE A 459 24.29 28.40 -6.36
C PHE A 459 23.76 28.60 -4.94
N LEU A 460 23.38 29.83 -4.60
CA LEU A 460 22.70 30.13 -3.34
C LEU A 460 21.20 29.87 -3.45
N THR A 461 20.58 30.19 -4.59
CA THR A 461 19.12 30.20 -4.75
C THR A 461 18.61 29.23 -5.83
N ILE A 462 17.40 28.73 -5.61
CA ILE A 462 16.66 27.94 -6.61
C ILE A 462 16.36 28.78 -7.86
N ASN A 463 16.06 30.07 -7.70
CA ASN A 463 15.82 30.98 -8.82
C ASN A 463 17.03 31.11 -9.74
N LYS A 464 18.25 31.11 -9.19
CA LYS A 464 19.46 31.09 -10.00
C LYS A 464 19.60 29.79 -10.78
N ALA A 465 19.40 28.63 -10.15
CA ALA A 465 19.41 27.34 -10.85
C ALA A 465 18.41 27.32 -12.01
N LYS A 466 17.15 27.71 -11.74
CA LYS A 466 16.07 27.82 -12.73
C LYS A 466 16.48 28.70 -13.92
N LYS A 467 17.04 29.88 -13.66
CA LYS A 467 17.50 30.82 -14.70
C LYS A 467 18.60 30.23 -15.59
N GLU A 468 19.50 29.42 -15.03
CA GLU A 468 20.54 28.75 -15.82
C GLU A 468 19.97 27.58 -16.64
N ILE A 469 18.97 26.86 -16.11
CA ILE A 469 18.28 25.78 -16.81
C ILE A 469 17.49 26.28 -18.01
N ARG A 470 16.79 27.42 -17.90
CA ARG A 470 16.07 28.04 -19.03
C ARG A 470 16.94 28.30 -20.26
N LYS A 471 18.26 28.43 -20.10
CA LYS A 471 19.18 28.66 -21.23
C LYS A 471 19.40 27.41 -22.08
N ILE A 472 19.09 26.23 -21.54
CA ILE A 472 19.45 24.94 -22.14
C ILE A 472 18.28 23.97 -22.26
N ASN A 473 17.22 24.12 -21.46
CA ASN A 473 16.15 23.10 -21.32
C ASN A 473 15.41 22.79 -22.62
N LYS A 474 15.32 23.72 -23.58
CA LYS A 474 14.67 23.46 -24.89
C LYS A 474 15.49 22.54 -25.79
N SER A 475 16.79 22.39 -25.54
CA SER A 475 17.72 21.57 -26.33
C SER A 475 18.38 20.46 -25.52
N ILE A 476 17.80 20.07 -24.39
CA ILE A 476 18.32 18.95 -23.61
C ILE A 476 18.08 17.63 -24.35
N ASP A 477 19.08 16.76 -24.25
CA ASP A 477 19.11 15.37 -24.72
C ASP A 477 19.19 14.38 -23.54
N LYS A 478 19.08 14.90 -22.31
CA LYS A 478 19.14 14.18 -21.05
C LYS A 478 18.42 14.94 -19.95
N ASP A 479 18.07 14.24 -18.86
CA ASP A 479 17.40 14.86 -17.72
C ASP A 479 18.29 15.90 -17.02
N ILE A 480 17.68 16.85 -16.30
CA ILE A 480 18.39 17.81 -15.45
C ILE A 480 18.04 17.55 -13.99
N VAL A 481 19.04 17.50 -13.13
CA VAL A 481 18.85 17.37 -11.67
C VAL A 481 19.44 18.58 -10.95
N VAL A 482 18.61 19.26 -10.16
CA VAL A 482 19.01 20.31 -9.23
C VAL A 482 19.07 19.71 -7.85
N PHE A 483 20.27 19.42 -7.37
CA PHE A 483 20.53 18.95 -6.02
C PHE A 483 20.47 20.11 -5.03
N ILE A 484 19.49 20.06 -4.13
CA ILE A 484 19.29 21.05 -3.07
C ILE A 484 19.85 20.47 -1.78
N MET A 485 20.92 21.09 -1.27
CA MET A 485 21.60 20.66 -0.05
C MET A 485 20.83 21.06 1.21
N ASN A 486 21.25 20.50 2.35
CA ASN A 486 20.64 20.77 3.63
C ASN A 486 20.68 22.27 3.96
N GLY A 487 19.55 22.81 4.43
CA GLY A 487 19.45 24.20 4.82
C GLY A 487 18.03 24.74 4.72
N MET A 488 17.79 25.87 5.38
CA MET A 488 16.56 26.66 5.21
C MET A 488 16.80 27.74 4.16
N TYR A 489 16.07 27.63 3.06
CA TYR A 489 16.07 28.58 1.95
C TYR A 489 14.89 29.53 2.13
N THR A 490 15.13 30.62 2.86
CA THR A 490 14.14 31.69 3.01
C THR A 490 13.97 32.41 1.68
N ILE A 491 12.72 32.47 1.20
CA ILE A 491 12.36 33.19 -0.03
C ILE A 491 11.60 34.47 0.31
N ASP A 492 12.00 35.57 -0.32
CA ASP A 492 11.36 36.88 -0.14
C ASP A 492 10.20 37.13 -1.12
N SER A 493 10.06 36.25 -2.12
CA SER A 493 8.98 36.27 -3.12
C SER A 493 8.66 34.85 -3.60
N THR A 494 7.45 34.66 -4.13
CA THR A 494 6.98 33.36 -4.65
C THR A 494 7.90 32.79 -5.72
N LEU A 495 8.20 31.49 -5.63
CA LEU A 495 8.85 30.73 -6.70
C LEU A 495 7.86 30.48 -7.83
N ILE A 496 7.99 31.24 -8.93
CA ILE A 496 7.18 31.06 -10.13
C ILE A 496 7.86 30.06 -11.06
N PHE A 497 7.18 28.96 -11.40
CA PHE A 497 7.55 28.06 -12.47
C PHE A 497 6.54 28.21 -13.60
N ASP A 498 7.01 28.47 -14.82
CA ASP A 498 6.16 28.60 -16.00
C ASP A 498 6.54 27.57 -17.07
N TYR A 499 5.89 27.63 -18.23
CA TYR A 499 6.19 26.73 -19.35
C TYR A 499 7.67 26.72 -19.76
N ASP A 500 8.37 27.86 -19.65
CA ASP A 500 9.80 27.96 -19.98
C ASP A 500 10.68 27.24 -18.95
N ASP A 501 10.15 26.78 -17.83
CA ASP A 501 10.85 25.95 -16.84
C ASP A 501 10.62 24.44 -17.04
N SER A 502 9.90 24.05 -18.09
CA SER A 502 9.54 22.66 -18.35
C SER A 502 10.71 21.82 -18.85
N GLY A 503 10.62 20.51 -18.65
CA GLY A 503 11.41 19.53 -19.37
C GLY A 503 10.89 19.32 -20.80
N PHE A 504 11.79 19.25 -21.78
CA PHE A 504 11.48 19.12 -23.20
C PHE A 504 12.12 17.86 -23.81
N ASN A 505 11.70 17.51 -25.03
CA ASN A 505 12.23 16.38 -25.81
C ASN A 505 12.14 15.02 -25.11
N GLY A 506 11.16 14.85 -24.22
CA GLY A 506 10.98 13.62 -23.43
C GLY A 506 11.81 13.57 -22.15
N HIS A 507 12.54 14.64 -21.81
CA HIS A 507 13.37 14.73 -20.61
C HIS A 507 12.71 15.53 -19.49
N THR A 508 13.08 15.23 -18.26
CA THR A 508 12.52 15.79 -17.03
C THR A 508 13.52 16.71 -16.33
N ILE A 509 13.01 17.79 -15.71
CA ILE A 509 13.78 18.61 -14.78
C ILE A 509 13.37 18.26 -13.36
N ARG A 510 14.33 17.87 -12.52
CA ARG A 510 14.08 17.51 -11.12
C ARG A 510 14.75 18.45 -10.16
N TYR A 511 14.00 18.90 -9.15
CA TYR A 511 14.51 19.55 -7.95
C TYR A 511 14.51 18.52 -6.82
N GLN A 512 15.69 18.05 -6.42
CA GLN A 512 15.86 16.90 -5.53
C GLN A 512 16.72 17.26 -4.32
N ALA A 513 16.31 16.80 -3.14
CA ALA A 513 17.18 16.84 -1.97
C ALA A 513 18.48 16.04 -2.21
N PHE A 514 19.62 16.65 -1.91
CA PHE A 514 20.93 16.03 -2.06
C PHE A 514 21.15 14.97 -0.98
N ASP A 515 21.52 13.73 -1.33
CA ASP A 515 21.87 12.65 -0.40
C ASP A 515 20.91 12.48 0.79
N CYS A 516 19.59 12.54 0.53
CA CYS A 516 18.54 12.35 1.53
C CYS A 516 18.52 13.43 2.64
N GLN A 517 19.18 14.56 2.41
CA GLN A 517 19.11 15.74 3.26
C GLN A 517 17.70 16.34 3.25
N LYS A 518 17.42 17.30 4.14
CA LYS A 518 16.08 17.88 4.35
C LYS A 518 16.08 19.39 4.06
N PRO A 519 16.23 19.81 2.79
CA PRO A 519 16.13 21.22 2.45
C PRO A 519 14.71 21.75 2.73
N ILE A 520 14.63 22.93 3.33
CA ILE A 520 13.37 23.61 3.65
C ILE A 520 13.25 24.87 2.81
N ILE A 521 12.24 24.95 1.94
CA ILE A 521 11.83 26.18 1.27
C ILE A 521 10.86 26.90 2.21
N SER A 522 11.28 28.07 2.70
CA SER A 522 10.57 28.79 3.76
C SER A 522 10.10 30.17 3.27
N GLY A 523 8.80 30.43 3.36
CA GLY A 523 8.21 31.77 3.15
C GLY A 523 8.23 32.66 4.40
N GLY A 524 8.90 32.22 5.46
CA GLY A 524 8.86 32.83 6.79
C GLY A 524 10.02 33.78 7.07
N LYS A 525 9.75 34.78 7.91
CA LYS A 525 10.74 35.70 8.47
C LYS A 525 11.14 35.23 9.86
N ARG A 526 12.43 34.97 10.08
CA ARG A 526 12.97 34.74 11.43
C ARG A 526 12.97 36.04 12.23
N ILE A 527 12.37 36.00 13.41
CA ILE A 527 12.29 37.12 14.34
C ILE A 527 13.47 37.04 15.33
N LYS A 528 14.13 38.17 15.54
CA LYS A 528 15.33 38.31 16.39
C LYS A 528 15.15 39.48 17.34
N ASN A 529 16.14 39.69 18.21
CA ASN A 529 16.23 40.85 19.11
C ASN A 529 15.07 40.94 20.11
N TRP A 530 14.73 39.79 20.72
CA TRP A 530 13.71 39.72 21.74
C TRP A 530 14.15 40.44 23.01
N VAL A 531 13.25 41.24 23.59
CA VAL A 531 13.46 41.93 24.86
C VAL A 531 12.36 41.56 25.84
N LEU A 532 12.72 41.39 27.11
CA LEU A 532 11.73 41.13 28.16
C LEU A 532 10.77 42.32 28.25
N HIS A 533 9.48 42.04 28.16
CA HIS A 533 8.43 43.06 28.26
C HIS A 533 7.75 43.05 29.62
N ASP A 534 7.36 41.87 30.11
CA ASP A 534 6.73 41.67 31.42
C ASP A 534 7.36 40.43 32.09
N GLY A 535 8.22 40.69 33.08
CA GLY A 535 8.91 39.64 33.83
C GLY A 535 8.00 38.80 34.72
N SER A 536 6.85 39.33 35.15
CA SER A 536 5.90 38.60 35.99
C SER A 536 5.11 37.56 35.21
N LYS A 537 4.86 37.85 33.92
CA LYS A 537 4.11 36.97 33.00
C LYS A 537 4.99 36.16 32.07
N ASN A 538 6.31 36.39 32.08
CA ASN A 538 7.28 35.85 31.14
C ASN A 538 6.97 36.22 29.67
N ILE A 539 6.58 37.48 29.45
CA ILE A 539 6.26 38.00 28.12
C ILE A 539 7.48 38.73 27.56
N TYR A 540 7.87 38.36 26.35
CA TYR A 540 8.89 39.02 25.55
C TYR A 540 8.26 39.73 24.35
N LYS A 541 8.97 40.71 23.82
CA LYS A 541 8.57 41.41 22.60
C LYS A 541 9.74 41.60 21.64
N ALA A 542 9.42 41.71 20.35
CA ALA A 542 10.36 42.08 19.32
C ALA A 542 9.68 43.01 18.31
N PHE A 543 10.43 43.99 17.81
CA PHE A 543 9.98 44.81 16.69
C PHE A 543 10.23 44.06 15.38
N ILE A 544 9.22 43.97 14.50
CA ILE A 544 9.34 43.31 13.21
C ILE A 544 9.27 44.29 12.04
N ASP A 545 8.17 45.05 11.97
CA ASP A 545 7.84 46.14 11.05
C ASP A 545 6.30 46.38 11.10
N SER A 546 5.83 47.61 10.92
CA SER A 546 4.39 47.95 10.98
C SER A 546 3.60 47.54 9.74
N SER A 547 4.25 47.17 8.64
CA SER A 547 3.58 46.61 7.46
C SER A 547 3.45 45.08 7.50
N PHE A 548 4.08 44.43 8.49
CA PHE A 548 4.05 42.98 8.62
C PHE A 548 2.70 42.50 9.15
N ASP A 549 2.17 41.45 8.53
CA ASP A 549 0.97 40.76 9.01
C ASP A 549 1.15 39.25 8.88
N THR A 550 0.60 38.52 9.83
CA THR A 550 0.65 37.06 9.86
C THR A 550 -0.45 36.51 10.75
N ARG A 551 -0.74 35.23 10.59
CA ARG A 551 -1.68 34.49 11.43
C ARG A 551 -1.02 33.35 12.20
N GLN A 552 0.25 33.09 11.93
CA GLN A 552 1.00 31.98 12.53
C GLN A 552 2.32 32.46 13.09
N LEU A 553 2.78 31.78 14.13
CA LEU A 553 4.13 31.91 14.67
C LEU A 553 4.61 30.51 15.05
N TYR A 554 5.87 30.20 14.76
CA TYR A 554 6.50 28.94 15.11
C TYR A 554 7.70 29.18 16.01
N ILE A 555 7.76 28.47 17.14
CA ILE A 555 8.84 28.55 18.13
C ILE A 555 9.51 27.17 18.15
N ASN A 556 10.76 27.08 17.69
CA ASN A 556 11.52 25.83 17.60
C ASN A 556 10.76 24.73 16.84
N GLY A 557 10.12 25.10 15.72
CA GLY A 557 9.31 24.20 14.89
C GLY A 557 7.93 23.84 15.47
N ARG A 558 7.57 24.35 16.66
CA ARG A 558 6.23 24.16 17.24
C ARG A 558 5.33 25.34 16.89
N ARG A 559 4.11 25.10 16.43
CA ARG A 559 3.13 26.18 16.24
C ARG A 559 2.74 26.80 17.58
N ALA A 560 2.93 28.11 17.72
CA ALA A 560 2.48 28.90 18.85
C ALA A 560 0.99 29.28 18.70
N ILE A 561 0.30 29.45 19.81
CA ILE A 561 -1.13 29.75 19.86
C ILE A 561 -1.32 31.26 19.68
N ARG A 562 -2.11 31.69 18.70
CA ARG A 562 -2.50 33.10 18.62
C ARG A 562 -3.37 33.42 19.84
N ALA A 563 -2.98 34.42 20.62
CA ALA A 563 -3.57 34.73 21.93
C ALA A 563 -5.10 34.73 21.87
N ARG A 564 -5.74 33.91 22.71
CA ARG A 564 -7.19 33.66 22.63
C ARG A 564 -7.79 33.32 23.99
N SER A 565 -9.08 33.56 24.15
CA SER A 565 -9.84 33.06 25.28
C SER A 565 -9.95 31.54 25.25
N ILE A 566 -10.16 30.93 26.42
CA ILE A 566 -10.37 29.48 26.54
C ILE A 566 -11.65 29.03 25.82
N ASP A 567 -12.71 29.83 25.93
CA ASP A 567 -13.99 29.67 25.27
C ASP A 567 -14.69 31.03 25.07
N ALA A 568 -15.95 31.02 24.64
CA ALA A 568 -16.82 32.18 24.52
C ALA A 568 -18.04 32.09 25.46
N GLU A 569 -17.89 31.52 26.66
CA GLU A 569 -18.99 31.36 27.61
C GLU A 569 -19.70 32.70 27.88
N GLY A 570 -21.04 32.69 27.81
CA GLY A 570 -21.86 33.88 28.05
C GLY A 570 -21.97 34.84 26.86
N TRP A 571 -21.18 34.68 25.80
CA TRP A 571 -21.36 35.44 24.56
C TRP A 571 -22.60 34.94 23.81
N LYS A 572 -23.42 35.85 23.31
CA LYS A 572 -24.65 35.52 22.60
C LYS A 572 -24.79 36.32 21.33
N GLU A 573 -25.19 35.65 20.26
CA GLU A 573 -25.48 36.27 18.97
C GLU A 573 -26.58 37.34 19.08
N THR A 574 -26.43 38.43 18.33
CA THR A 574 -27.40 39.51 18.16
C THR A 574 -27.63 39.75 16.66
N SER A 575 -28.55 40.65 16.29
CA SER A 575 -28.89 40.86 14.88
C SER A 575 -27.73 41.34 13.99
N ASN A 576 -26.74 42.04 14.56
CA ASN A 576 -25.60 42.61 13.84
C ASN A 576 -24.23 42.26 14.46
N GLY A 577 -24.20 41.31 15.38
CA GLY A 577 -22.96 40.83 15.99
C GLY A 577 -23.22 39.98 17.24
N TYR A 578 -22.65 40.39 18.37
CA TYR A 578 -22.77 39.64 19.62
C TYR A 578 -23.00 40.56 20.83
N SER A 579 -23.52 39.98 21.89
CA SER A 579 -23.46 40.52 23.24
C SER A 579 -22.38 39.77 24.02
N SER A 580 -21.56 40.51 24.76
CA SER A 580 -20.46 39.98 25.56
C SER A 580 -20.82 39.97 27.05
N PRO A 581 -20.38 38.96 27.84
CA PRO A 581 -20.54 38.96 29.30
C PRO A 581 -19.65 40.01 29.98
N ILE A 582 -18.60 40.47 29.30
CA ILE A 582 -17.64 41.45 29.80
C ILE A 582 -17.61 42.69 28.89
N ASN A 583 -17.31 43.85 29.47
CA ASN A 583 -17.08 45.04 28.67
C ASN A 583 -15.64 45.06 28.16
N ILE A 584 -15.45 44.83 26.86
CA ILE A 584 -14.14 44.86 26.21
C ILE A 584 -13.81 46.21 25.55
N SER A 585 -14.60 47.26 25.78
CA SER A 585 -14.39 48.57 25.11
C SER A 585 -13.03 49.22 25.40
N SER A 586 -12.35 48.80 26.48
CA SER A 586 -11.01 49.26 26.85
C SER A 586 -9.89 48.45 26.22
N TRP A 587 -10.18 47.34 25.53
CA TRP A 587 -9.16 46.51 24.91
C TRP A 587 -8.50 47.24 23.74
N SER A 588 -7.22 46.95 23.55
CA SER A 588 -6.43 47.52 22.49
C SER A 588 -6.82 46.89 21.14
N ASN A 589 -6.78 47.69 20.07
CA ASN A 589 -6.94 47.20 18.70
C ASN A 589 -8.24 46.42 18.42
N ILE A 590 -9.38 46.91 18.95
CA ILE A 590 -10.72 46.32 18.79
C ILE A 590 -11.01 45.77 17.38
N SER A 591 -10.73 46.55 16.33
CA SER A 591 -11.01 46.18 14.94
C SER A 591 -10.21 45.00 14.40
N ASN A 592 -9.20 44.53 15.15
CA ASN A 592 -8.39 43.36 14.82
C ASN A 592 -8.82 42.11 15.60
N ILE A 593 -9.67 42.26 16.62
CA ILE A 593 -10.15 41.13 17.42
C ILE A 593 -11.07 40.27 16.55
N GLU A 594 -10.84 38.96 16.60
CA GLU A 594 -11.65 37.97 15.88
C GLU A 594 -12.59 37.25 16.84
N ILE A 595 -13.84 37.08 16.40
CA ILE A 595 -14.74 36.10 16.99
C ILE A 595 -14.74 34.87 16.09
N VAL A 596 -14.40 33.74 16.69
CA VAL A 596 -14.44 32.44 16.05
C VAL A 596 -15.74 31.76 16.44
N ALA A 597 -16.44 31.21 15.45
CA ALA A 597 -17.76 30.60 15.63
C ALA A 597 -17.81 29.23 14.94
N ARG A 598 -18.65 28.33 15.45
CA ARG A 598 -18.79 26.96 14.93
C ARG A 598 -20.24 26.55 14.84
N ASN A 599 -20.69 26.11 13.67
CA ASN A 599 -22.03 25.55 13.49
C ASN A 599 -21.97 24.34 12.55
N GLU A 600 -22.29 23.15 13.07
CA GLU A 600 -22.20 21.87 12.37
C GLU A 600 -20.86 21.63 11.65
N TRP A 601 -20.82 21.71 10.31
CA TRP A 601 -19.62 21.54 9.46
C TRP A 601 -18.86 22.84 9.18
N LYS A 602 -19.27 23.95 9.80
CA LYS A 602 -18.75 25.29 9.53
C LYS A 602 -17.93 25.82 10.70
N HIS A 603 -16.77 26.41 10.36
CA HIS A 603 -15.89 27.10 11.28
C HIS A 603 -15.61 28.52 10.77
N HIS A 604 -16.34 29.48 11.31
CA HIS A 604 -16.35 30.87 10.89
C HIS A 604 -15.39 31.73 11.71
N ARG A 605 -14.86 32.79 11.08
CA ARG A 605 -13.96 33.76 11.71
C ARG A 605 -14.26 35.14 11.19
N GLY A 606 -14.50 36.12 12.04
CA GLY A 606 -14.72 37.48 11.59
C GLY A 606 -14.24 38.53 12.57
N LEU A 607 -13.95 39.71 12.03
CA LEU A 607 -13.48 40.86 12.80
C LEU A 607 -14.63 41.60 13.47
N ILE A 608 -14.37 42.12 14.67
CA ILE A 608 -15.21 43.13 15.30
C ILE A 608 -15.07 44.45 14.52
N ASP A 609 -16.19 45.12 14.26
CA ASP A 609 -16.22 46.48 13.68
C ASP A 609 -16.19 47.54 14.79
N SER A 610 -17.09 47.43 15.77
CA SER A 610 -17.19 48.36 16.88
C SER A 610 -17.77 47.73 18.15
N VAL A 611 -17.52 48.37 19.29
CA VAL A 611 -17.96 47.94 20.63
C VAL A 611 -18.61 49.11 21.35
N ASN A 612 -19.77 48.89 21.97
CA ASN A 612 -20.43 49.83 22.86
C ASN A 612 -20.93 49.12 24.12
N GLY A 613 -20.19 49.27 25.22
CA GLY A 613 -20.39 48.48 26.43
C GLY A 613 -20.26 46.99 26.13
N ASN A 614 -21.31 46.23 26.41
CA ASN A 614 -21.36 44.79 26.15
C ASN A 614 -21.89 44.45 24.75
N SER A 615 -22.19 45.43 23.91
CA SER A 615 -22.67 45.22 22.54
C SER A 615 -21.52 45.26 21.54
N ILE A 616 -21.43 44.22 20.70
CA ILE A 616 -20.37 44.01 19.71
C ILE A 616 -21.01 43.98 18.33
N ILE A 617 -20.53 44.84 17.43
CA ILE A 617 -20.96 44.87 16.03
C ILE A 617 -19.89 44.19 15.19
N MET A 618 -20.27 43.25 14.34
CA MET A 618 -19.35 42.52 13.48
C MET A 618 -19.14 43.21 12.13
N SER A 619 -17.95 43.03 11.56
CA SER A 619 -17.57 43.60 10.27
C SER A 619 -18.45 43.11 9.12
N GLN A 620 -18.67 43.99 8.14
CA GLN A 620 -19.36 43.70 6.89
C GLN A 620 -18.37 43.63 5.70
N PRO A 621 -18.58 42.72 4.72
CA PRO A 621 -19.75 41.86 4.53
C PRO A 621 -19.68 40.51 5.24
N TYR A 622 -18.70 40.25 6.12
CA TYR A 622 -18.58 38.99 6.86
C TYR A 622 -19.89 38.59 7.53
N TRP A 623 -20.45 39.48 8.37
CA TRP A 623 -21.64 39.15 9.16
C TRP A 623 -22.82 38.75 8.28
N THR A 624 -23.07 39.52 7.21
CA THR A 624 -24.12 39.21 6.24
C THR A 624 -23.88 37.87 5.55
N ASN A 625 -22.64 37.53 5.20
CA ASN A 625 -22.31 36.29 4.48
C ASN A 625 -22.46 35.03 5.35
N VAL A 626 -22.10 35.10 6.63
CA VAL A 626 -22.26 33.99 7.56
C VAL A 626 -23.74 33.60 7.71
N HIS A 627 -24.62 34.59 7.89
CA HIS A 627 -26.06 34.40 8.10
C HIS A 627 -26.87 34.13 6.82
N LYS A 628 -26.22 33.94 5.66
CA LYS A 628 -26.92 33.51 4.44
C LYS A 628 -27.53 32.12 4.56
N GLN A 629 -27.01 31.29 5.47
CA GLN A 629 -27.46 29.91 5.61
C GLN A 629 -27.64 29.48 7.07
N PHE A 630 -26.77 29.92 8.00
CA PHE A 630 -26.77 29.45 9.38
C PHE A 630 -26.32 30.54 10.35
N ASP A 631 -26.72 30.40 11.60
CA ASP A 631 -26.23 31.20 12.73
C ASP A 631 -24.75 30.91 13.00
N ALA A 632 -24.08 31.77 13.76
CA ALA A 632 -22.67 31.65 14.10
C ALA A 632 -22.43 31.74 15.61
N PRO A 633 -22.79 30.69 16.37
CA PRO A 633 -22.55 30.67 17.80
C PRO A 633 -21.03 30.73 18.08
N PRO A 634 -20.59 31.65 18.96
CA PRO A 634 -19.17 31.89 19.19
C PRO A 634 -18.57 30.74 20.01
N VAL A 635 -17.32 30.39 19.71
CA VAL A 635 -16.56 29.36 20.42
C VAL A 635 -15.37 29.92 21.18
N TRP A 636 -14.68 30.94 20.65
CA TRP A 636 -13.68 31.72 21.38
C TRP A 636 -13.44 33.08 20.71
N ILE A 637 -12.69 33.93 21.40
CA ILE A 637 -12.28 35.26 20.95
C ILE A 637 -10.75 35.25 20.86
N GLU A 638 -10.18 35.79 19.80
CA GLU A 638 -8.73 35.77 19.60
C GLU A 638 -8.17 37.10 19.10
N ASN A 639 -6.84 37.19 19.08
CA ASN A 639 -6.06 38.32 18.56
C ASN A 639 -6.20 39.62 19.37
N ALA A 640 -6.13 39.51 20.70
CA ALA A 640 -6.02 40.65 21.62
C ALA A 640 -4.81 40.49 22.55
N TYR A 641 -4.16 41.60 22.90
CA TYR A 641 -3.04 41.57 23.85
C TYR A 641 -3.51 41.15 25.25
N GLU A 642 -4.72 41.57 25.61
CA GLU A 642 -5.38 41.29 26.87
C GLU A 642 -5.64 39.79 27.09
N LEU A 643 -5.57 38.98 26.02
CA LEU A 643 -5.70 37.52 26.04
C LEU A 643 -4.34 36.80 26.05
N LEU A 644 -3.21 37.51 26.08
CA LEU A 644 -1.88 36.91 26.14
C LEU A 644 -1.57 36.47 27.59
N ASP A 645 -2.00 35.26 27.95
CA ASP A 645 -1.99 34.81 29.34
C ASP A 645 -1.47 33.37 29.58
N ALA A 646 -1.36 32.55 28.52
CA ALA A 646 -0.86 31.18 28.58
C ALA A 646 0.48 30.97 27.83
N ASP A 647 1.24 29.94 28.25
CA ASP A 647 2.52 29.60 27.62
C ASP A 647 2.34 29.26 26.13
N ASP A 648 3.33 29.64 25.30
CA ASP A 648 3.31 29.58 23.83
C ASP A 648 2.23 30.44 23.15
N GLU A 649 1.58 31.36 23.87
CA GLU A 649 0.73 32.34 23.22
C GLU A 649 1.53 33.49 22.61
N TRP A 650 1.00 34.07 21.53
CA TRP A 650 1.59 35.25 20.89
C TRP A 650 0.54 36.24 20.39
N TYR A 651 0.95 37.50 20.28
CA TYR A 651 0.13 38.61 19.78
C TYR A 651 0.94 39.54 18.90
N LEU A 652 0.40 39.96 17.75
CA LEU A 652 1.00 40.98 16.89
C LEU A 652 0.20 42.28 16.99
N ASP A 653 0.82 43.31 17.56
CA ASP A 653 0.31 44.67 17.47
C ASP A 653 0.67 45.28 16.12
N LYS A 654 -0.25 45.14 15.15
CA LYS A 654 -0.07 45.66 13.79
C LYS A 654 0.16 47.17 13.73
N LYS A 655 -0.35 47.96 14.70
CA LYS A 655 -0.18 49.41 14.69
C LYS A 655 1.26 49.81 15.01
N THR A 656 1.89 49.09 15.94
CA THR A 656 3.26 49.38 16.39
C THR A 656 4.31 48.51 15.70
N GLY A 657 3.91 47.43 15.03
CA GLY A 657 4.82 46.46 14.42
C GLY A 657 5.57 45.63 15.46
N ILE A 658 4.99 45.43 16.64
CA ILE A 658 5.59 44.68 17.74
C ILE A 658 4.88 43.34 17.89
N ILE A 659 5.65 42.27 17.89
CA ILE A 659 5.17 40.93 18.27
C ILE A 659 5.50 40.67 19.75
N TYR A 660 4.55 40.07 20.45
CA TYR A 660 4.66 39.66 21.84
C TYR A 660 4.51 38.14 21.92
N VAL A 661 5.30 37.50 22.77
CA VAL A 661 5.26 36.05 23.01
C VAL A 661 5.35 35.81 24.50
N LYS A 662 4.47 34.95 25.02
CA LYS A 662 4.59 34.40 26.37
C LYS A 662 5.34 33.07 26.30
N CYS A 663 6.59 33.07 26.76
CA CYS A 663 7.44 31.88 26.68
C CYS A 663 7.14 30.89 27.80
N ARG A 664 7.41 29.60 27.55
CA ARG A 664 7.48 28.58 28.59
C ARG A 664 8.58 28.92 29.61
N ALA A 665 8.37 28.55 30.87
CA ALA A 665 9.28 28.89 31.97
C ALA A 665 10.76 28.47 31.76
N ASN A 666 11.01 27.39 30.98
CA ASN A 666 12.35 26.85 30.74
C ASN A 666 12.89 27.11 29.32
N GLU A 667 12.25 27.99 28.56
CA GLU A 667 12.65 28.29 27.17
C GLU A 667 13.44 29.60 27.10
N ASP A 668 14.71 29.50 26.69
CA ASP A 668 15.53 30.69 26.40
C ASP A 668 15.18 31.26 25.02
N ILE A 669 14.39 32.33 25.03
CA ILE A 669 13.95 33.01 23.81
C ILE A 669 15.12 33.56 22.98
N GLN A 670 16.29 33.82 23.57
CA GLN A 670 17.44 34.33 22.84
C GLN A 670 18.06 33.25 21.94
N GLN A 671 17.91 31.98 22.31
CA GLN A 671 18.38 30.84 21.52
C GLN A 671 17.28 30.23 20.63
N ALA A 672 16.02 30.57 20.88
CA ALA A 672 14.89 30.03 20.15
C ALA A 672 14.89 30.45 18.66
N GLU A 673 14.55 29.52 17.78
CA GLU A 673 14.19 29.82 16.40
C GLU A 673 12.71 30.21 16.34
N ILE A 674 12.44 31.50 16.19
CA ILE A 674 11.07 32.02 16.08
C ILE A 674 10.81 32.52 14.67
N ILE A 675 9.87 31.91 13.97
CA ILE A 675 9.57 32.17 12.55
C ILE A 675 8.10 32.58 12.42
N ALA A 676 7.87 33.73 11.78
CA ALA A 676 6.55 34.17 11.35
C ALA A 676 6.43 34.06 9.83
N PRO A 677 5.46 33.32 9.28
CA PRO A 677 5.18 33.30 7.85
C PRO A 677 4.88 34.70 7.30
N LYS A 678 5.48 35.02 6.15
CA LYS A 678 5.30 36.30 5.45
C LYS A 678 4.60 36.12 4.10
N LEU A 679 5.02 35.14 3.31
CA LEU A 679 4.44 34.88 1.99
C LEU A 679 3.18 34.04 2.10
N GLU A 680 2.17 34.35 1.29
CA GLU A 680 1.01 33.46 1.13
C GLU A 680 1.27 32.32 0.15
N LEU A 681 2.07 32.58 -0.89
CA LEU A 681 2.36 31.59 -1.94
C LEU A 681 3.86 31.31 -1.96
N LEU A 682 4.24 30.07 -1.64
CA LEU A 682 5.63 29.61 -1.76
C LEU A 682 5.97 29.35 -3.21
N MET A 683 5.06 28.70 -3.94
CA MET A 683 5.29 28.26 -5.31
C MET A 683 4.02 28.37 -6.15
N ARG A 684 4.17 28.87 -7.37
CA ARG A 684 3.15 28.84 -8.43
C ARG A 684 3.71 28.16 -9.67
N CYS A 685 3.05 27.12 -10.13
CA CYS A 685 3.35 26.46 -11.39
C CYS A 685 2.24 26.79 -12.40
N SER A 686 2.58 27.39 -13.54
CA SER A 686 1.61 27.77 -14.57
C SER A 686 2.05 27.26 -15.94
N GLY A 687 1.32 26.29 -16.49
CA GLY A 687 1.68 25.64 -17.75
C GLY A 687 2.94 24.77 -17.67
N LEU A 688 3.44 24.48 -16.46
CA LEU A 688 4.67 23.71 -16.25
C LEU A 688 4.49 22.25 -16.66
N GLN A 689 5.52 21.67 -17.29
CA GLN A 689 5.48 20.26 -17.70
C GLN A 689 6.77 19.50 -17.36
N ASN A 690 6.64 18.18 -17.20
CA ASN A 690 7.77 17.24 -17.06
C ASN A 690 8.77 17.70 -15.99
N THR A 691 8.25 17.95 -14.77
CA THR A 691 9.03 18.49 -13.66
C THR A 691 8.75 17.73 -12.37
N GLU A 692 9.77 17.51 -11.56
CA GLU A 692 9.63 16.76 -10.30
C GLU A 692 10.22 17.52 -9.12
N PHE A 693 9.53 17.52 -7.98
CA PHE A 693 10.01 17.99 -6.69
C PHE A 693 10.12 16.78 -5.75
N ASN A 694 11.33 16.45 -5.33
CA ASN A 694 11.62 15.21 -4.62
C ASN A 694 12.38 15.44 -3.31
N GLY A 695 11.80 15.05 -2.17
CA GLY A 695 12.46 15.15 -0.87
C GLY A 695 12.53 16.57 -0.30
N ILE A 696 11.73 17.51 -0.80
CA ILE A 696 11.78 18.91 -0.40
C ILE A 696 10.76 19.19 0.71
N THR A 697 11.13 20.01 1.70
CA THR A 697 10.19 20.52 2.69
C THR A 697 9.70 21.90 2.29
N PHE A 698 8.38 22.11 2.30
CA PHE A 698 7.74 23.40 2.03
C PHE A 698 7.09 23.91 3.30
N SER A 699 7.51 25.10 3.76
CA SER A 699 7.08 25.61 5.06
C SER A 699 6.91 27.13 5.13
N HIS A 700 6.21 27.54 6.19
CA HIS A 700 6.10 28.92 6.65
C HIS A 700 5.47 29.87 5.62
N ALA A 701 4.34 29.47 5.02
CA ALA A 701 3.45 30.38 4.31
C ALA A 701 2.21 30.72 5.15
N THR A 702 1.70 31.95 5.02
CA THR A 702 0.50 32.45 5.70
C THR A 702 -0.73 32.40 4.78
N TRP A 703 -1.88 32.81 5.29
CA TRP A 703 -3.03 33.24 4.50
C TRP A 703 -3.80 34.31 5.29
N LEU A 704 -3.91 35.51 4.72
CA LEU A 704 -4.35 36.73 5.40
C LEU A 704 -5.79 37.13 5.08
N GLN A 705 -6.49 36.44 4.17
CA GLN A 705 -7.91 36.72 3.90
C GLN A 705 -8.76 36.78 5.18
N PRO A 706 -8.58 35.89 6.19
CA PRO A 706 -9.36 35.98 7.42
C PRO A 706 -9.04 37.22 8.29
N ASN A 707 -7.89 37.88 8.09
CA ASN A 707 -7.56 39.18 8.71
C ASN A 707 -8.26 40.37 8.02
N SER A 708 -9.12 40.14 7.03
CA SER A 708 -9.87 41.19 6.33
C SER A 708 -11.30 41.33 6.85
N LYS A 709 -11.98 42.42 6.49
CA LYS A 709 -13.42 42.61 6.78
C LYS A 709 -14.34 41.55 6.16
N PHE A 710 -13.83 40.77 5.20
CA PHE A 710 -14.56 39.63 4.63
C PHE A 710 -14.54 38.42 5.56
N GLY A 711 -13.55 38.31 6.45
CA GLY A 711 -13.37 37.19 7.37
C GLY A 711 -13.27 35.84 6.64
N TYR A 712 -13.82 34.80 7.28
CA TYR A 712 -13.89 33.44 6.76
C TYR A 712 -15.31 32.87 6.88
N PRO A 713 -16.27 33.32 6.05
CA PRO A 713 -17.65 32.84 6.01
C PRO A 713 -17.75 31.55 5.18
N VAL A 714 -17.43 30.41 5.79
CA VAL A 714 -17.42 29.08 5.14
C VAL A 714 -18.78 28.67 4.58
N VAL A 715 -18.76 28.13 3.37
CA VAL A 715 -19.89 27.38 2.79
C VAL A 715 -19.79 25.93 3.23
N GLN A 716 -18.73 25.24 2.81
CA GLN A 716 -18.39 23.86 3.16
C GLN A 716 -16.95 23.58 2.73
N ALA A 717 -16.24 22.72 3.46
CA ALA A 717 -14.85 22.39 3.17
C ALA A 717 -13.98 23.67 3.04
N ASP A 718 -13.07 23.67 2.07
CA ASP A 718 -12.23 24.82 1.72
C ASP A 718 -12.94 25.82 0.78
N VAL A 719 -14.25 26.02 0.92
CA VAL A 719 -15.02 26.99 0.13
C VAL A 719 -15.71 28.00 1.02
N ARG A 720 -15.57 29.28 0.69
CA ARG A 720 -16.13 30.41 1.43
C ARG A 720 -16.89 31.37 0.52
N PHE A 721 -17.69 32.23 1.11
CA PHE A 721 -18.23 33.39 0.41
C PHE A 721 -17.18 34.50 0.25
N ASP A 722 -17.13 35.11 -0.93
CA ASP A 722 -16.47 36.39 -1.19
C ASP A 722 -17.50 37.38 -1.75
N ASN A 723 -18.23 38.02 -0.83
CA ASN A 723 -19.35 38.91 -1.13
C ASN A 723 -20.51 38.22 -1.88
N THR A 724 -20.48 38.16 -3.22
CA THR A 724 -21.57 37.62 -4.05
C THR A 724 -21.29 36.24 -4.62
N THR A 725 -20.08 35.71 -4.49
CA THR A 725 -19.69 34.42 -5.11
C THR A 725 -19.08 33.45 -4.10
N TRP A 726 -18.94 32.20 -4.53
CA TRP A 726 -18.19 31.17 -3.81
C TRP A 726 -16.77 31.11 -4.33
N VAL A 727 -15.81 31.01 -3.41
CA VAL A 727 -14.38 31.01 -3.74
C VAL A 727 -13.71 29.90 -2.93
N GLN A 728 -12.91 29.07 -3.61
CA GLN A 728 -12.06 28.08 -2.95
C GLN A 728 -10.93 28.78 -2.17
N ASN A 729 -10.47 28.17 -1.09
CA ASN A 729 -9.27 28.60 -0.40
C ASN A 729 -8.05 28.42 -1.31
N PRO A 730 -7.10 29.37 -1.29
CA PRO A 730 -5.90 29.25 -2.10
C PRO A 730 -4.92 28.23 -1.49
N GLY A 731 -4.24 27.50 -2.36
CA GLY A 731 -3.05 26.74 -2.01
C GLY A 731 -1.86 27.64 -1.69
N ASN A 732 -1.06 27.29 -0.68
CA ASN A 732 0.28 27.86 -0.48
C ASN A 732 1.26 27.38 -1.56
N ILE A 733 0.93 26.30 -2.24
CA ILE A 733 1.53 25.85 -3.51
C ILE A 733 0.39 25.57 -4.49
N ILE A 734 0.44 26.17 -5.67
CA ILE A 734 -0.61 26.04 -6.69
C ILE A 734 -0.06 25.63 -8.05
N LEU A 735 -0.75 24.69 -8.68
CA LEU A 735 -0.53 24.23 -10.06
C LEU A 735 -1.74 24.64 -10.89
N GLU A 736 -1.48 25.25 -12.04
CA GLU A 736 -2.46 25.62 -13.06
C GLU A 736 -1.93 25.19 -14.42
N TYR A 737 -2.76 24.53 -15.22
CA TYR A 737 -2.44 24.01 -16.56
C TYR A 737 -1.16 23.14 -16.60
N CYS A 738 -0.82 22.50 -15.48
CA CYS A 738 0.40 21.71 -15.34
C CYS A 738 0.20 20.28 -15.80
N ARG A 739 1.23 19.71 -16.44
CA ARG A 739 1.20 18.32 -16.91
C ARG A 739 2.43 17.54 -16.49
N ASN A 740 2.27 16.38 -15.86
CA ASN A 740 3.41 15.58 -15.40
C ASN A 740 4.33 16.40 -14.47
N VAL A 741 3.72 17.10 -13.51
CA VAL A 741 4.40 17.81 -12.43
C VAL A 741 4.20 17.01 -11.14
N ASN A 742 5.27 16.40 -10.64
CA ASN A 742 5.16 15.42 -9.57
C ASN A 742 5.80 15.91 -8.26
N PHE A 743 5.10 15.70 -7.15
CA PHE A 743 5.63 15.91 -5.79
C PHE A 743 5.82 14.54 -5.14
N LEU A 744 7.07 14.21 -4.89
CA LEU A 744 7.50 12.89 -4.45
C LEU A 744 8.23 13.03 -3.11
N HIS A 745 7.92 12.19 -2.12
CA HIS A 745 8.72 12.05 -0.89
C HIS A 745 8.95 13.37 -0.12
N SER A 746 8.11 14.37 -0.36
CA SER A 746 8.26 15.74 0.12
C SER A 746 7.45 15.94 1.40
N THR A 747 7.75 17.01 2.14
CA THR A 747 7.02 17.38 3.36
C THR A 747 6.38 18.75 3.18
N PHE A 748 5.09 18.85 3.48
CA PHE A 748 4.34 20.09 3.55
C PHE A 748 4.01 20.30 5.02
N GLU A 749 4.61 21.31 5.63
CA GLU A 749 4.44 21.57 7.07
C GLU A 749 4.44 23.06 7.40
N HIS A 750 3.75 23.44 8.48
CA HIS A 750 3.75 24.82 8.98
C HIS A 750 3.17 25.82 7.96
N LEU A 751 2.03 25.45 7.35
CA LEU A 751 1.37 26.22 6.29
C LEU A 751 0.04 26.81 6.77
N GLY A 752 -0.23 28.04 6.35
CA GLY A 752 -1.33 28.89 6.81
C GLY A 752 -2.60 28.82 5.94
N GLY A 753 -2.57 28.17 4.79
CA GLY A 753 -3.73 27.94 3.91
C GLY A 753 -3.91 26.47 3.56
N THR A 754 -4.51 26.18 2.39
CA THR A 754 -4.47 24.84 1.79
C THR A 754 -3.01 24.53 1.40
N ALA A 755 -2.48 23.33 1.62
CA ALA A 755 -1.06 23.09 1.34
C ALA A 755 -0.75 23.03 -0.16
N LEU A 756 -1.38 22.10 -0.89
CA LEU A 756 -1.17 21.89 -2.32
C LEU A 756 -2.50 21.92 -3.10
N GLN A 757 -2.56 22.75 -4.14
CA GLN A 757 -3.74 22.89 -4.99
C GLN A 757 -3.43 22.59 -6.46
N LEU A 758 -4.11 21.60 -7.03
CA LEU A 758 -4.12 21.29 -8.46
C LEU A 758 -5.40 21.87 -9.06
N TYR A 759 -5.25 22.98 -9.77
CA TYR A 759 -6.36 23.77 -10.29
C TYR A 759 -6.53 23.59 -11.80
N PHE A 760 -7.23 24.51 -12.47
CA PHE A 760 -7.64 24.41 -13.87
C PHE A 760 -6.58 23.79 -14.79
N GLY A 761 -7.01 22.85 -15.63
CA GLY A 761 -6.19 22.24 -16.67
C GLY A 761 -5.04 21.35 -16.19
N CYS A 762 -4.93 21.04 -14.89
CA CYS A 762 -3.92 20.11 -14.39
C CYS A 762 -4.20 18.66 -14.84
N LYS A 763 -3.23 18.05 -15.50
CA LYS A 763 -3.35 16.69 -16.06
C LYS A 763 -2.16 15.78 -15.74
N ASN A 764 -2.39 14.52 -15.40
CA ASN A 764 -1.31 13.54 -15.20
C ASN A 764 -0.26 13.97 -14.17
N ASN A 765 -0.67 14.58 -13.06
CA ASN A 765 0.24 14.96 -11.98
C ASN A 765 0.17 13.94 -10.83
N THR A 766 1.31 13.69 -10.19
CA THR A 766 1.43 12.67 -9.14
C THR A 766 1.88 13.27 -7.82
N ILE A 767 1.12 12.99 -6.76
CA ILE A 767 1.42 13.36 -5.38
C ILE A 767 1.65 12.06 -4.63
N PHE A 768 2.91 11.63 -4.55
CA PHE A 768 3.27 10.30 -4.08
C PHE A 768 4.18 10.32 -2.85
N ASN A 769 3.79 9.57 -1.82
CA ASN A 769 4.60 9.31 -0.63
C ASN A 769 5.05 10.57 0.12
N ASN A 770 4.22 11.62 0.14
CA ASN A 770 4.50 12.86 0.84
C ASN A 770 3.93 12.84 2.27
N THR A 771 4.40 13.76 3.10
CA THR A 771 3.82 14.05 4.42
C THR A 771 3.20 15.45 4.44
N PHE A 772 1.95 15.55 4.86
CA PHE A 772 1.23 16.80 5.12
C PHE A 772 0.90 16.86 6.61
N LYS A 773 1.43 17.86 7.31
CA LYS A 773 1.17 18.03 8.74
C LYS A 773 1.20 19.50 9.18
N ASP A 774 0.48 19.83 10.23
CA ASP A 774 0.44 21.19 10.77
C ASP A 774 0.06 22.23 9.70
N ILE A 775 -1.10 22.03 9.09
CA ILE A 775 -1.65 22.85 8.00
C ILE A 775 -2.92 23.53 8.50
N SER A 776 -3.05 24.84 8.32
CA SER A 776 -4.22 25.59 8.76
C SER A 776 -5.48 25.22 7.98
N GLY A 777 -5.36 24.91 6.67
CA GLY A 777 -6.44 24.48 5.77
C GLY A 777 -6.37 22.99 5.36
N SER A 778 -6.90 22.66 4.17
CA SER A 778 -6.85 21.28 3.64
C SER A 778 -5.44 20.90 3.18
N ALA A 779 -5.11 19.60 3.16
CA ALA A 779 -3.80 19.14 2.69
C ALA A 779 -3.70 19.24 1.16
N ILE A 780 -4.68 18.66 0.46
CA ILE A 780 -4.66 18.58 -1.01
C ILE A 780 -6.03 18.99 -1.56
N ALA A 781 -6.05 19.92 -2.51
CA ALA A 781 -7.23 20.28 -3.29
C ALA A 781 -7.02 19.98 -4.78
N ILE A 782 -7.95 19.26 -5.42
CA ILE A 782 -7.87 18.84 -6.84
C ILE A 782 -9.16 19.21 -7.56
N GLY A 783 -9.07 20.10 -8.54
CA GLY A 783 -10.23 20.53 -9.32
C GLY A 783 -10.81 21.87 -8.87
N SER A 784 -11.84 22.30 -9.59
CA SER A 784 -12.51 23.58 -9.37
C SER A 784 -13.96 23.39 -8.93
N ILE A 785 -14.49 24.41 -8.25
CA ILE A 785 -15.93 24.55 -8.00
C ILE A 785 -16.66 25.31 -9.12
N MET A 786 -15.94 25.85 -10.12
CA MET A 786 -16.52 26.70 -11.16
C MET A 786 -16.99 25.89 -12.39
N SER A 787 -18.23 26.18 -12.81
CA SER A 787 -18.91 25.71 -14.04
C SER A 787 -19.24 24.21 -14.14
N PHE A 788 -20.51 23.91 -14.45
CA PHE A 788 -20.95 22.60 -14.93
C PHE A 788 -20.49 22.30 -16.38
N ASN A 789 -19.89 23.29 -17.06
CA ASN A 789 -19.41 23.22 -18.44
C ASN A 789 -17.95 23.68 -18.51
N LEU A 790 -17.02 22.82 -18.10
CA LEU A 790 -15.59 23.05 -18.30
C LEU A 790 -15.20 22.69 -19.74
N SER A 791 -14.30 23.47 -20.34
CA SER A 791 -13.66 23.08 -21.59
C SER A 791 -12.72 21.89 -21.35
N GLU A 792 -12.42 21.12 -22.40
CA GLU A 792 -11.43 20.05 -22.32
C GLU A 792 -10.06 20.55 -21.83
N ASN A 793 -9.70 21.81 -22.11
CA ASN A 793 -8.45 22.40 -21.66
C ASN A 793 -8.45 22.76 -20.17
N ASP A 794 -9.59 23.19 -19.64
CA ASP A 794 -9.73 23.57 -18.23
C ASP A 794 -9.99 22.36 -17.32
N MET A 795 -10.34 21.21 -17.90
CA MET A 795 -10.59 19.98 -17.18
C MET A 795 -9.37 19.53 -16.38
N VAL A 796 -9.57 19.31 -15.09
CA VAL A 796 -8.59 18.68 -14.20
C VAL A 796 -8.80 17.17 -14.26
N LYS A 797 -7.82 16.44 -14.76
CA LYS A 797 -7.99 14.99 -14.97
C LYS A 797 -6.74 14.14 -14.87
N ASP A 798 -6.92 12.85 -14.66
CA ASP A 798 -5.86 11.84 -14.65
C ASP A 798 -4.78 12.13 -13.57
N ASN A 799 -5.15 12.77 -12.45
CA ASN A 799 -4.21 13.08 -11.37
C ASN A 799 -4.24 11.99 -10.29
N THR A 800 -3.11 11.75 -9.63
CA THR A 800 -2.94 10.65 -8.68
C THR A 800 -2.43 11.15 -7.33
N VAL A 801 -3.10 10.76 -6.25
CA VAL A 801 -2.74 11.02 -4.86
C VAL A 801 -2.54 9.69 -4.16
N GLU A 802 -1.28 9.32 -3.95
CA GLU A 802 -0.92 7.98 -3.54
C GLU A 802 0.08 7.91 -2.39
N HIS A 803 -0.15 6.99 -1.45
CA HIS A 803 0.78 6.70 -0.36
C HIS A 803 1.14 7.92 0.52
N ASN A 804 0.30 8.95 0.60
CA ASN A 804 0.61 10.12 1.42
C ASN A 804 0.18 9.91 2.88
N LEU A 805 0.91 10.54 3.81
CA LEU A 805 0.48 10.74 5.20
C LEU A 805 -0.09 12.13 5.37
N ILE A 806 -1.36 12.23 5.76
CA ILE A 806 -2.05 13.48 6.06
C ILE A 806 -2.49 13.44 7.51
N ARG A 807 -2.02 14.40 8.31
CA ARG A 807 -2.34 14.45 9.74
C ARG A 807 -2.32 15.87 10.28
N ASP A 808 -3.05 16.14 11.35
CA ASP A 808 -2.96 17.41 12.06
C ASP A 808 -3.15 18.64 11.12
N ILE A 809 -4.14 18.57 10.23
CA ILE A 809 -4.54 19.64 9.30
C ILE A 809 -5.84 20.31 9.76
N GLY A 810 -6.27 21.39 9.11
CA GLY A 810 -7.41 22.18 9.56
C GLY A 810 -7.18 22.83 10.94
N VAL A 811 -5.92 23.15 11.25
CA VAL A 811 -5.50 23.66 12.58
C VAL A 811 -6.18 24.99 12.92
N GLU A 812 -6.48 25.82 11.91
CA GLU A 812 -7.22 27.08 12.08
C GLU A 812 -8.58 27.08 11.38
N TYR A 813 -8.72 26.33 10.29
CA TYR A 813 -9.94 26.18 9.52
C TYR A 813 -10.46 24.76 9.70
N GLU A 814 -11.16 24.52 10.80
CA GLU A 814 -11.60 23.18 11.17
C GLU A 814 -12.57 22.55 10.15
N SER A 815 -13.17 23.36 9.26
CA SER A 815 -13.97 22.91 8.12
C SER A 815 -13.16 22.23 7.02
N SER A 816 -11.84 22.34 7.03
CA SER A 816 -10.96 21.73 6.05
C SER A 816 -10.95 20.21 6.10
N VAL A 817 -10.61 19.59 4.98
CA VAL A 817 -10.60 18.14 4.79
C VAL A 817 -9.21 17.64 4.41
N GLY A 818 -8.96 16.34 4.53
CA GLY A 818 -7.67 15.78 4.11
C GLY A 818 -7.45 15.96 2.60
N VAL A 819 -8.35 15.40 1.79
CA VAL A 819 -8.33 15.56 0.33
C VAL A 819 -9.68 16.10 -0.15
N PHE A 820 -9.65 17.26 -0.83
CA PHE A 820 -10.82 17.89 -1.42
C PHE A 820 -10.78 17.79 -2.95
N THR A 821 -11.71 17.06 -3.56
CA THR A 821 -11.81 16.94 -5.02
C THR A 821 -13.21 17.30 -5.52
N PRO A 822 -13.55 18.60 -5.70
CA PRO A 822 -14.86 19.00 -6.19
C PRO A 822 -15.15 18.48 -7.61
N ILE A 823 -14.60 19.10 -8.66
CA ILE A 823 -14.81 18.65 -10.05
C ILE A 823 -13.47 18.23 -10.65
N SER A 824 -13.30 16.92 -10.84
CA SER A 824 -12.16 16.31 -11.57
C SER A 824 -12.59 15.02 -12.28
N GLU A 825 -11.81 14.57 -13.26
CA GLU A 825 -12.06 13.33 -14.02
C GLU A 825 -10.91 12.33 -13.86
N ASN A 826 -11.21 11.04 -13.70
CA ASN A 826 -10.19 9.97 -13.60
C ASN A 826 -9.14 10.21 -12.49
N THR A 827 -9.47 10.95 -11.42
CA THR A 827 -8.56 11.14 -10.29
C THR A 827 -8.50 9.87 -9.44
N ILE A 828 -7.28 9.45 -9.09
CA ILE A 828 -7.03 8.29 -8.23
C ILE A 828 -6.55 8.78 -6.85
N ILE A 829 -7.24 8.39 -5.80
CA ILE A 829 -6.90 8.64 -4.39
C ILE A 829 -6.71 7.29 -3.72
N ASN A 830 -5.47 6.81 -3.68
CA ASN A 830 -5.16 5.42 -3.36
C ASN A 830 -4.12 5.28 -2.25
N SER A 831 -4.32 4.36 -1.31
CA SER A 831 -3.31 4.01 -0.29
C SER A 831 -2.83 5.19 0.58
N ASN A 832 -3.66 6.22 0.83
CA ASN A 832 -3.27 7.33 1.72
C ASN A 832 -3.65 7.04 3.18
N THR A 833 -2.85 7.53 4.13
CA THR A 833 -3.18 7.51 5.56
C THR A 833 -3.59 8.90 6.02
N LEU A 834 -4.84 9.03 6.49
CA LEU A 834 -5.44 10.26 6.98
C LEU A 834 -5.78 10.09 8.45
N ILE A 835 -5.14 10.85 9.34
CA ILE A 835 -5.35 10.71 10.79
C ILE A 835 -5.49 12.04 11.52
N GLN A 836 -6.27 12.07 12.61
CA GLN A 836 -6.39 13.24 13.50
C GLN A 836 -6.86 14.50 12.74
N LEU A 837 -8.00 14.38 12.06
CA LEU A 837 -8.58 15.46 11.27
C LEU A 837 -9.81 16.07 11.96
N PRO A 838 -9.98 17.41 11.95
CA PRO A 838 -11.09 18.07 12.64
C PRO A 838 -12.45 17.76 12.01
N TYR A 839 -12.46 17.46 10.70
CA TYR A 839 -13.64 17.20 9.90
C TYR A 839 -13.42 15.97 9.00
N THR A 840 -13.93 15.99 7.76
CA THR A 840 -13.97 14.87 6.82
C THR A 840 -12.59 14.46 6.33
N GLY A 841 -12.38 13.15 6.13
CA GLY A 841 -11.14 12.62 5.56
C GLY A 841 -10.99 12.97 4.08
N ILE A 842 -11.85 12.40 3.24
CA ILE A 842 -11.85 12.60 1.78
C ILE A 842 -13.23 13.12 1.35
N SER A 843 -13.26 14.24 0.64
CA SER A 843 -14.49 14.87 0.13
C SER A 843 -14.45 14.94 -1.40
N VAL A 844 -15.42 14.31 -2.07
CA VAL A 844 -15.47 14.15 -3.53
C VAL A 844 -16.77 14.72 -4.10
N GLY A 845 -16.68 15.47 -5.19
CA GLY A 845 -17.85 16.03 -5.88
C GLY A 845 -18.25 17.41 -5.37
N TRP A 846 -19.20 18.03 -6.07
CA TRP A 846 -19.72 19.36 -5.75
C TRP A 846 -21.12 19.57 -6.34
N GLY A 847 -21.90 20.52 -5.79
CA GLY A 847 -23.08 21.07 -6.47
C GLY A 847 -24.45 20.81 -5.81
N TRP A 848 -24.55 19.93 -4.80
CA TRP A 848 -25.79 19.69 -4.02
C TRP A 848 -27.03 19.34 -4.87
N ASN A 849 -26.85 18.67 -6.01
CA ASN A 849 -27.94 18.29 -6.90
C ASN A 849 -27.56 17.09 -7.80
N ASN A 850 -28.56 16.51 -8.48
CA ASN A 850 -28.35 15.35 -9.37
C ASN A 850 -27.95 15.73 -10.81
N GLN A 851 -27.66 17.00 -11.12
CA GLN A 851 -27.17 17.36 -12.44
C GLN A 851 -25.80 16.71 -12.67
N LEU A 852 -25.61 16.22 -13.90
CA LEU A 852 -24.34 15.67 -14.30
C LEU A 852 -23.30 16.80 -14.30
N ILE A 853 -22.34 16.72 -13.39
CA ILE A 853 -21.12 17.53 -13.45
C ILE A 853 -20.10 16.84 -14.35
N PRO A 854 -19.10 17.56 -14.89
CA PRO A 854 -18.06 16.93 -15.70
C PRO A 854 -17.22 15.91 -14.92
N GLY A 855 -17.23 15.97 -13.58
CA GLY A 855 -16.47 15.07 -12.74
C GLY A 855 -17.01 13.63 -12.76
N ARG A 856 -16.13 12.66 -12.97
CA ARG A 856 -16.46 11.23 -13.18
C ARG A 856 -15.25 10.33 -12.97
N ASN A 857 -15.51 9.04 -12.84
CA ASN A 857 -14.48 7.99 -12.75
C ASN A 857 -13.45 8.20 -11.63
N ILE A 858 -13.87 8.78 -10.51
CA ILE A 858 -13.01 9.00 -9.35
C ILE A 858 -12.81 7.67 -8.62
N GLN A 859 -11.56 7.31 -8.33
CA GLN A 859 -11.25 6.09 -7.60
C GLN A 859 -10.72 6.44 -6.21
N VAL A 860 -11.48 6.10 -5.16
CA VAL A 860 -11.06 6.29 -3.76
C VAL A 860 -10.85 4.91 -3.14
N LYS A 861 -9.59 4.47 -3.13
CA LYS A 861 -9.27 3.07 -2.82
C LYS A 861 -8.23 2.92 -1.73
N ASN A 862 -8.33 1.85 -0.95
CA ASN A 862 -7.22 1.44 -0.09
C ASN A 862 -6.75 2.49 0.93
N ASN A 863 -7.55 3.52 1.23
CA ASN A 863 -7.13 4.56 2.16
C ASN A 863 -7.37 4.10 3.60
N ARG A 864 -6.46 4.48 4.50
CA ARG A 864 -6.65 4.33 5.95
C ARG A 864 -7.06 5.67 6.52
N ILE A 865 -8.29 5.78 6.98
CA ILE A 865 -8.85 7.01 7.55
C ILE A 865 -9.18 6.71 9.01
N ASP A 866 -8.46 7.34 9.94
CA ASP A 866 -8.58 7.02 11.36
C ASP A 866 -8.64 8.27 12.25
N SER A 867 -9.49 8.25 13.27
CA SER A 867 -9.54 9.30 14.29
C SER A 867 -9.80 10.68 13.66
N ILE A 868 -10.89 10.78 12.91
CA ILE A 868 -11.31 11.99 12.20
C ILE A 868 -12.64 12.51 12.74
N MET A 869 -13.16 13.61 12.19
CA MET A 869 -14.34 14.30 12.71
C MET A 869 -14.14 14.68 14.19
N THR A 870 -12.93 15.08 14.58
CA THR A 870 -12.58 15.31 15.99
C THR A 870 -13.15 16.62 16.55
N LYS A 871 -13.63 17.53 15.69
CA LYS A 871 -14.13 18.86 16.08
C LYS A 871 -15.50 19.19 15.51
N LEU A 872 -15.71 18.94 14.21
CA LEU A 872 -16.93 19.29 13.48
C LEU A 872 -17.86 18.08 13.31
N LYS A 873 -19.10 18.35 12.88
CA LYS A 873 -20.16 17.36 12.60
C LYS A 873 -20.56 17.41 11.13
N ASP A 874 -21.55 16.60 10.75
CA ASP A 874 -22.13 16.54 9.40
C ASP A 874 -21.09 16.28 8.30
N GLY A 875 -20.30 15.22 8.53
CA GLY A 875 -19.25 14.77 7.62
C GLY A 875 -18.94 13.30 7.86
N GLY A 876 -17.90 12.78 7.23
CA GLY A 876 -17.59 11.35 7.28
C GLY A 876 -16.14 10.99 6.98
N GLY A 877 -15.87 9.69 6.96
CA GLY A 877 -14.60 9.15 6.48
C GLY A 877 -14.38 9.55 5.02
N ILE A 878 -15.30 9.07 4.18
CA ILE A 878 -15.41 9.42 2.78
C ILE A 878 -16.79 10.03 2.56
N TYR A 879 -16.79 11.29 2.13
CA TYR A 879 -17.97 12.08 1.84
C TYR A 879 -18.07 12.33 0.33
N THR A 880 -19.26 12.17 -0.23
CA THR A 880 -19.53 12.52 -1.63
C THR A 880 -20.72 13.45 -1.77
N ILE A 881 -20.72 14.24 -2.84
CA ILE A 881 -21.84 15.11 -3.18
C ILE A 881 -21.99 15.28 -4.70
N GLY A 882 -23.22 15.32 -5.19
CA GLY A 882 -23.52 15.42 -6.62
C GLY A 882 -23.30 14.13 -7.43
N SER A 883 -23.70 14.15 -8.70
CA SER A 883 -23.62 12.96 -9.57
C SER A 883 -22.18 12.69 -10.00
N LEU A 884 -21.69 11.47 -9.72
CA LEU A 884 -20.30 11.06 -9.95
C LEU A 884 -20.24 9.71 -10.69
N PRO A 885 -20.64 9.66 -11.97
CA PRO A 885 -20.68 8.41 -12.73
C PRO A 885 -19.33 7.71 -12.76
N GLY A 886 -19.34 6.40 -12.50
CA GLY A 886 -18.14 5.57 -12.54
C GLY A 886 -17.21 5.78 -11.34
N ALA A 887 -17.61 6.57 -10.33
CA ALA A 887 -16.81 6.65 -9.11
C ALA A 887 -16.88 5.32 -8.32
N ASP A 888 -15.71 4.90 -7.85
CA ASP A 888 -15.50 3.62 -7.17
C ASP A 888 -14.80 3.84 -5.84
N ILE A 889 -15.52 3.58 -4.75
CA ILE A 889 -15.06 3.73 -3.37
C ILE A 889 -14.89 2.34 -2.77
N SER A 890 -13.66 1.84 -2.73
CA SER A 890 -13.44 0.43 -2.40
C SER A 890 -12.18 0.14 -1.59
N TYR A 891 -12.20 -0.94 -0.80
CA TYR A 891 -11.03 -1.40 -0.03
C TYR A 891 -10.47 -0.40 0.98
N ASN A 892 -11.23 0.62 1.38
CA ASN A 892 -10.79 1.58 2.40
C ASN A 892 -10.97 1.00 3.80
N TYR A 893 -10.06 1.33 4.71
CA TYR A 893 -10.21 1.07 6.14
C TYR A 893 -10.51 2.38 6.87
N ILE A 894 -11.72 2.50 7.40
CA ILE A 894 -12.23 3.70 8.06
C ILE A 894 -12.51 3.37 9.52
N SER A 895 -11.84 4.05 10.45
CA SER A 895 -12.03 3.82 11.87
C SER A 895 -12.12 5.10 12.70
N ASN A 896 -12.77 5.02 13.85
CA ASN A 896 -12.82 6.11 14.82
C ASN A 896 -13.34 7.44 14.22
N VAL A 897 -14.45 7.37 13.49
CA VAL A 897 -15.17 8.55 12.98
C VAL A 897 -16.05 9.09 14.12
N LEU A 898 -15.54 10.10 14.84
CA LEU A 898 -16.09 10.48 16.15
C LEU A 898 -17.45 11.18 16.05
N ASN A 899 -17.52 12.29 15.30
CA ASN A 899 -18.71 13.13 15.19
C ASN A 899 -19.38 13.08 13.80
N GLY A 900 -19.09 12.04 13.01
CA GLY A 900 -19.62 11.89 11.65
C GLY A 900 -21.09 11.47 11.60
N PHE A 901 -21.76 11.83 10.52
CA PHE A 901 -23.12 11.36 10.19
C PHE A 901 -23.07 9.99 9.51
N GLY A 902 -21.97 9.66 8.84
CA GLY A 902 -21.65 8.33 8.32
C GLY A 902 -20.14 8.15 8.13
N ALA A 903 -19.63 6.93 8.22
CA ALA A 903 -18.26 6.62 7.81
C ALA A 903 -18.14 6.69 6.29
N LEU A 904 -19.10 6.08 5.59
CA LEU A 904 -19.42 6.33 4.18
C LEU A 904 -20.62 7.25 4.13
N TYR A 905 -20.44 8.44 3.57
CA TYR A 905 -21.47 9.48 3.58
C TYR A 905 -21.71 10.06 2.18
N PRO A 906 -22.60 9.43 1.40
CA PRO A 906 -23.19 10.06 0.24
C PRO A 906 -24.26 11.09 0.64
N ASP A 907 -23.97 12.36 0.37
CA ASP A 907 -24.85 13.50 0.63
C ASP A 907 -25.58 13.94 -0.65
N LEU A 908 -26.34 15.03 -0.58
CA LEU A 908 -27.30 15.51 -1.56
C LEU A 908 -26.79 15.43 -3.01
N GLY A 909 -27.56 14.73 -3.85
CA GLY A 909 -27.24 14.58 -5.27
C GLY A 909 -26.25 13.46 -5.60
N SER A 910 -25.62 12.83 -4.59
CA SER A 910 -24.75 11.66 -4.75
C SER A 910 -25.42 10.61 -5.65
N SER A 911 -24.81 10.27 -6.77
CA SER A 911 -25.44 9.34 -7.71
C SER A 911 -24.47 8.58 -8.60
N ASN A 912 -24.86 7.37 -8.98
CA ASN A 912 -24.18 6.49 -9.94
C ASN A 912 -22.78 6.03 -9.50
N MET A 913 -22.62 5.77 -8.20
CA MET A 913 -21.35 5.35 -7.60
C MET A 913 -21.43 3.91 -7.09
N ARG A 914 -20.25 3.29 -6.92
CA ARG A 914 -20.12 1.99 -6.28
C ARG A 914 -19.28 2.10 -5.01
N TRP A 915 -19.77 1.48 -3.94
CA TRP A 915 -19.17 1.49 -2.61
C TRP A 915 -19.01 0.04 -2.14
N HIS A 916 -17.79 -0.50 -2.17
CA HIS A 916 -17.63 -1.93 -1.91
C HIS A 916 -16.34 -2.35 -1.24
N HIS A 917 -16.40 -3.44 -0.44
CA HIS A 917 -15.21 -4.01 0.22
C HIS A 917 -14.51 -2.99 1.12
N ASN A 918 -15.23 -2.04 1.71
CA ASN A 918 -14.69 -1.15 2.73
C ASN A 918 -14.84 -1.78 4.11
N VAL A 919 -13.89 -1.53 5.00
CA VAL A 919 -13.93 -1.94 6.39
C VAL A 919 -14.17 -0.73 7.28
N ILE A 920 -15.22 -0.78 8.08
CA ILE A 920 -15.65 0.30 8.96
C ILE A 920 -15.58 -0.18 10.41
N LYS A 921 -14.80 0.48 11.25
CA LYS A 921 -14.59 0.06 12.64
C LYS A 921 -14.79 1.20 13.64
N ASN A 922 -15.51 0.94 14.73
CA ASN A 922 -15.72 1.88 15.83
C ASN A 922 -16.22 3.25 15.36
N VAL A 923 -17.41 3.26 14.76
CA VAL A 923 -18.06 4.48 14.26
C VAL A 923 -19.48 4.59 14.82
N LYS A 924 -20.07 5.80 14.78
CA LYS A 924 -21.47 6.00 15.18
C LYS A 924 -22.46 5.47 14.15
N CYS A 925 -22.14 5.62 12.86
CA CYS A 925 -22.97 5.26 11.73
C CYS A 925 -22.03 4.83 10.58
N TRP A 926 -22.22 3.63 10.04
CA TRP A 926 -21.31 3.11 9.01
C TRP A 926 -21.66 3.65 7.61
N LEU A 927 -22.95 3.84 7.33
CA LEU A 927 -23.47 4.33 6.05
C LEU A 927 -24.57 5.37 6.27
N SER A 928 -24.44 6.53 5.62
CA SER A 928 -25.47 7.57 5.59
C SER A 928 -25.77 7.99 4.16
N LEU A 929 -26.73 7.31 3.52
CA LEU A 929 -27.38 7.80 2.31
C LEU A 929 -28.41 8.86 2.74
N TRP A 930 -27.99 10.11 2.77
CA TRP A 930 -28.66 11.13 3.57
C TRP A 930 -30.06 11.52 3.08
N SER A 931 -30.28 11.53 1.77
CA SER A 931 -31.53 12.01 1.18
C SER A 931 -32.04 11.11 0.07
N ASP A 932 -33.31 11.29 -0.30
CA ASP A 932 -33.96 10.67 -1.46
C ASP A 932 -33.35 11.08 -2.80
N GLN A 933 -32.53 12.14 -2.80
CA GLN A 933 -31.70 12.57 -3.93
C GLN A 933 -30.36 11.83 -4.01
N CYS A 934 -30.07 10.88 -3.12
CA CYS A 934 -29.01 9.92 -3.37
C CYS A 934 -29.56 8.86 -4.33
N LEU A 935 -29.05 8.76 -5.57
CA LEU A 935 -29.69 7.98 -6.63
C LEU A 935 -28.77 6.90 -7.21
N LYS A 936 -29.29 5.67 -7.30
CA LYS A 936 -28.63 4.57 -8.07
C LYS A 936 -27.22 4.22 -7.59
N ASP A 937 -26.90 4.51 -6.33
CA ASP A 937 -25.65 4.05 -5.74
C ASP A 937 -25.75 2.57 -5.39
N THR A 938 -24.65 1.85 -5.58
CA THR A 938 -24.54 0.43 -5.22
C THR A 938 -23.59 0.30 -4.03
N VAL A 939 -24.11 -0.11 -2.88
CA VAL A 939 -23.36 -0.34 -1.63
C VAL A 939 -23.36 -1.82 -1.30
N GLU A 940 -22.23 -2.50 -1.53
CA GLU A 940 -22.16 -3.96 -1.41
C GLU A 940 -20.85 -4.51 -0.87
N ASN A 941 -20.89 -5.69 -0.24
CA ASN A 941 -19.70 -6.40 0.24
C ASN A 941 -18.84 -5.56 1.22
N ASN A 942 -19.42 -4.66 2.01
CA ASN A 942 -18.69 -3.91 3.02
C ASN A 942 -18.74 -4.63 4.38
N TYR A 943 -17.75 -4.36 5.22
CA TYR A 943 -17.58 -4.96 6.55
C TYR A 943 -17.70 -3.87 7.61
N SER A 944 -18.52 -4.07 8.63
CA SER A 944 -18.68 -3.09 9.70
C SER A 944 -18.91 -3.73 11.06
N ASP A 945 -18.25 -3.25 12.11
CA ASP A 945 -18.62 -3.61 13.50
C ASP A 945 -19.85 -2.81 14.01
N THR A 946 -20.34 -1.89 13.18
CA THR A 946 -21.42 -0.97 13.49
C THR A 946 -22.60 -1.21 12.54
N GLN A 947 -23.78 -1.50 13.09
CA GLN A 947 -25.00 -1.76 12.31
C GLN A 947 -25.81 -0.49 11.97
N VAL A 948 -25.56 0.61 12.69
CA VAL A 948 -26.32 1.86 12.53
C VAL A 948 -26.10 2.47 11.14
N SER A 949 -27.19 2.73 10.42
CA SER A 949 -27.19 3.35 9.10
C SER A 949 -28.40 4.28 8.89
N ALA A 950 -28.24 5.29 8.04
CA ALA A 950 -29.33 6.08 7.48
C ALA A 950 -29.45 5.77 5.98
N ILE A 951 -30.60 5.27 5.53
CA ILE A 951 -30.82 4.80 4.16
C ILE A 951 -32.04 5.52 3.58
N ASN A 952 -31.83 6.72 3.06
CA ASN A 952 -32.90 7.53 2.45
C ASN A 952 -32.83 7.55 0.91
N GLY A 953 -31.81 6.95 0.29
CA GLY A 953 -31.59 7.00 -1.16
C GLY A 953 -32.65 6.30 -2.01
N THR A 954 -32.84 6.78 -3.23
CA THR A 954 -33.82 6.26 -4.20
C THR A 954 -33.14 5.38 -5.25
N ASN A 955 -33.67 4.18 -5.49
CA ASN A 955 -33.11 3.20 -6.43
C ASN A 955 -31.65 2.79 -6.13
N CYS A 956 -31.19 2.96 -4.90
CA CYS A 956 -29.90 2.45 -4.46
C CYS A 956 -29.97 0.94 -4.19
N ILE A 957 -28.89 0.23 -4.50
CA ILE A 957 -28.76 -1.21 -4.22
C ILE A 957 -27.90 -1.37 -2.98
N ILE A 958 -28.42 -2.02 -1.95
CA ILE A 958 -27.68 -2.31 -0.71
C ILE A 958 -27.77 -3.80 -0.44
N ARG A 959 -26.65 -4.52 -0.52
CA ARG A 959 -26.64 -5.99 -0.39
C ARG A 959 -25.30 -6.51 0.11
N ASN A 960 -25.30 -7.73 0.65
CA ASN A 960 -24.07 -8.46 1.01
C ASN A 960 -23.10 -7.71 1.94
N ASN A 961 -23.57 -6.74 2.72
CA ASN A 961 -22.75 -6.07 3.73
C ASN A 961 -22.77 -6.90 5.01
N GLU A 962 -21.60 -7.17 5.59
CA GLU A 962 -21.42 -8.05 6.75
C GLU A 962 -21.19 -7.23 8.03
N PHE A 963 -21.92 -7.57 9.09
CA PHE A 963 -21.80 -6.93 10.40
C PHE A 963 -21.06 -7.83 11.39
N ILE A 964 -19.92 -7.36 11.87
CA ILE A 964 -18.98 -8.12 12.69
C ILE A 964 -19.27 -7.90 14.17
N VAL A 965 -19.30 -8.98 14.95
CA VAL A 965 -19.55 -8.95 16.41
C VAL A 965 -18.34 -9.53 17.14
N ASN A 966 -17.98 -8.94 18.29
CA ASN A 966 -16.84 -9.36 19.13
C ASN A 966 -15.48 -9.33 18.43
N ASP A 967 -15.26 -8.39 17.50
CA ASP A 967 -13.99 -8.21 16.78
C ASP A 967 -13.53 -9.47 15.99
N LYS A 968 -14.47 -10.34 15.61
CA LYS A 968 -14.21 -11.56 14.81
C LYS A 968 -14.28 -11.28 13.31
N TRP A 969 -13.33 -10.49 12.81
CA TRP A 969 -13.24 -10.15 11.39
C TRP A 969 -12.89 -11.36 10.53
N ASN A 970 -13.54 -11.48 9.36
CA ASN A 970 -13.16 -12.49 8.36
C ASN A 970 -11.80 -12.13 7.72
N GLN A 971 -11.19 -13.07 7.00
CA GLN A 971 -9.85 -12.87 6.45
C GLN A 971 -9.80 -11.72 5.42
N GLU A 972 -10.82 -11.57 4.58
CA GLU A 972 -10.85 -10.48 3.59
C GLU A 972 -10.86 -9.09 4.26
N ALA A 973 -11.65 -8.91 5.32
CA ALA A 973 -11.67 -7.69 6.10
C ALA A 973 -10.31 -7.42 6.78
N LEU A 974 -9.65 -8.45 7.34
CA LEU A 974 -8.32 -8.32 7.92
C LEU A 974 -7.27 -7.93 6.85
N ASP A 975 -7.36 -8.51 5.66
CA ASP A 975 -6.48 -8.19 4.54
C ASP A 975 -6.67 -6.72 4.12
N ILE A 976 -7.91 -6.26 3.98
CA ILE A 976 -8.24 -4.85 3.72
C ILE A 976 -7.64 -3.93 4.78
N MET A 977 -7.85 -4.21 6.07
CA MET A 977 -7.29 -3.39 7.16
C MET A 977 -5.76 -3.30 7.09
N SER A 978 -5.09 -4.43 6.82
CA SER A 978 -3.63 -4.49 6.75
C SER A 978 -3.07 -3.79 5.51
N ASN A 979 -3.86 -3.73 4.45
CA ASN A 979 -3.48 -3.18 3.16
C ASN A 979 -3.77 -1.69 3.01
N ALA A 980 -4.77 -1.19 3.71
CA ALA A 980 -5.13 0.21 3.69
C ALA A 980 -4.04 1.15 4.23
N GLY A 981 -3.88 2.28 3.57
CA GLY A 981 -3.01 3.38 3.95
C GLY A 981 -1.62 3.35 3.34
N GLN A 982 -0.82 4.33 3.75
CA GLN A 982 0.55 4.48 3.28
C GLN A 982 1.36 3.25 3.73
N LYS A 983 1.70 2.40 2.77
CA LYS A 983 2.81 1.46 2.90
C LYS A 983 4.09 2.26 3.01
N ARG A 984 4.77 2.20 4.15
CA ARG A 984 6.08 2.83 4.30
C ARG A 984 7.05 2.16 3.32
N ASN A 985 7.34 2.83 2.20
CA ASN A 985 8.58 2.57 1.48
C ASN A 985 9.71 3.04 2.41
N ILE A 986 10.38 2.06 3.00
CA ILE A 986 11.71 2.09 3.62
C ILE A 986 12.49 3.35 3.19
N SER A 987 12.55 4.35 4.06
CA SER A 987 13.33 5.60 3.86
C SER A 987 14.83 5.33 4.06
N SER A 988 15.66 6.22 3.53
CA SER A 988 16.97 5.98 2.89
C SER A 988 18.22 6.14 3.76
N GLN A 989 18.68 5.07 4.42
CA GLN A 989 20.08 4.60 4.47
C GLN A 989 20.24 3.45 5.48
N LEU A 990 20.73 2.29 5.02
CA LEU A 990 21.13 1.21 5.91
C LEU A 990 22.25 1.69 6.86
N PRO A 991 22.19 1.36 8.17
CA PRO A 991 23.25 1.70 9.11
C PRO A 991 24.55 0.97 8.75
N ILE A 992 25.70 1.65 8.81
CA ILE A 992 27.00 1.08 8.47
C ILE A 992 27.75 0.74 9.75
N ILE A 993 28.25 -0.48 9.90
CA ILE A 993 29.11 -0.84 11.04
C ILE A 993 30.45 -0.11 10.92
N ILE A 994 30.73 0.81 11.85
CA ILE A 994 31.92 1.68 11.87
C ILE A 994 33.20 0.83 11.93
N SER A 995 33.18 -0.26 12.69
CA SER A 995 34.31 -1.18 12.83
C SER A 995 33.85 -2.63 12.90
N GLN A 996 34.50 -3.50 12.14
CA GLN A 996 34.18 -4.93 12.11
C GLN A 996 34.85 -5.67 13.28
N PHE A 997 34.19 -6.72 13.76
CA PHE A 997 34.74 -7.58 14.82
C PHE A 997 35.87 -8.46 14.29
N THR A 998 36.80 -8.80 15.17
CA THR A 998 37.97 -9.63 14.84
C THR A 998 38.03 -10.84 15.75
N ASP A 999 38.62 -11.91 15.23
CA ASP A 999 38.85 -13.15 15.97
C ASP A 999 39.63 -12.89 17.24
N THR A 1000 39.15 -13.42 18.36
CA THR A 1000 39.72 -13.15 19.68
C THR A 1000 39.91 -14.43 20.48
N ILE A 1001 41.08 -14.54 21.09
CA ILE A 1001 41.38 -15.52 22.13
C ILE A 1001 41.29 -14.81 23.49
N ILE A 1002 40.34 -15.23 24.33
CA ILE A 1002 40.09 -14.65 25.67
C ILE A 1002 40.61 -15.63 26.72
N GLU A 1003 41.32 -15.14 27.73
CA GLU A 1003 41.78 -15.99 28.82
C GLU A 1003 40.64 -16.35 29.77
N GLN A 1004 40.66 -17.59 30.28
CA GLN A 1004 39.64 -18.07 31.19
C GLN A 1004 39.56 -17.18 32.45
N GLY A 1005 38.34 -16.79 32.84
CA GLY A 1005 38.07 -15.87 33.96
C GLY A 1005 38.08 -14.38 33.58
N LYS A 1006 38.37 -14.01 32.32
CA LYS A 1006 38.24 -12.64 31.81
C LYS A 1006 36.92 -12.44 31.05
N SER A 1007 36.56 -11.18 30.84
CA SER A 1007 35.45 -10.79 29.98
C SER A 1007 35.95 -9.91 28.85
N ILE A 1008 35.31 -10.03 27.68
CA ILE A 1008 35.44 -9.06 26.59
C ILE A 1008 34.07 -8.50 26.24
N THR A 1009 34.08 -7.26 25.77
CA THR A 1009 32.88 -6.58 25.26
C THR A 1009 33.10 -6.24 23.80
N TYR A 1010 32.16 -6.63 22.94
CA TYR A 1010 32.07 -6.17 21.56
C TYR A 1010 30.97 -5.13 21.44
N THR A 1011 31.24 -4.05 20.71
CA THR A 1011 30.27 -2.97 20.44
C THR A 1011 30.04 -2.86 18.94
N ALA A 1012 28.79 -3.05 18.51
CA ALA A 1012 28.36 -2.82 17.14
C ALA A 1012 28.11 -1.32 16.91
N ASP A 1013 29.17 -0.54 16.78
CA ASP A 1013 29.08 0.89 16.47
C ASP A 1013 28.65 1.10 15.01
N ILE A 1014 27.70 2.01 14.78
CA ILE A 1014 27.17 2.31 13.44
C ILE A 1014 27.23 3.79 13.07
N SER A 1015 27.51 4.10 11.80
CA SER A 1015 27.33 5.43 11.23
C SER A 1015 25.97 5.55 10.55
N ASN A 1016 25.47 6.79 10.43
CA ASN A 1016 24.16 7.13 9.85
C ASN A 1016 22.94 6.60 10.63
N ALA A 1017 23.07 6.42 11.94
CA ALA A 1017 21.96 6.02 12.82
C ALA A 1017 20.98 7.15 13.16
N ALA A 1018 21.28 8.39 12.76
CA ALA A 1018 20.46 9.55 13.08
C ALA A 1018 19.17 9.54 12.25
N GLY A 1019 18.10 8.98 12.84
CA GLY A 1019 16.76 8.99 12.27
C GLY A 1019 16.17 7.64 11.87
N PHE A 1020 16.79 6.51 12.25
CA PHE A 1020 16.27 5.15 11.98
C PHE A 1020 16.11 4.34 13.28
N SER A 1021 15.11 3.45 13.36
CA SER A 1021 15.05 2.41 14.40
C SER A 1021 16.04 1.30 14.05
N VAL A 1022 16.93 0.91 14.97
CA VAL A 1022 17.97 -0.10 14.73
C VAL A 1022 17.99 -1.13 15.88
N GLN A 1023 18.02 -2.43 15.54
CA GLN A 1023 18.08 -3.55 16.47
C GLN A 1023 19.30 -4.43 16.18
N TYR A 1024 19.86 -5.07 17.19
CA TYR A 1024 21.08 -5.86 17.06
C TYR A 1024 20.82 -7.30 17.50
N LYS A 1025 21.02 -8.25 16.60
CA LYS A 1025 20.79 -9.67 16.87
C LYS A 1025 22.08 -10.44 16.73
N TRP A 1026 22.60 -10.91 17.87
CA TRP A 1026 23.84 -11.65 17.90
C TRP A 1026 23.59 -13.16 17.79
N TYR A 1027 24.52 -13.84 17.14
CA TYR A 1027 24.48 -15.27 16.89
C TYR A 1027 25.78 -15.91 17.36
N LYS A 1028 25.70 -17.17 17.79
CA LYS A 1028 26.80 -18.11 17.97
C LYS A 1028 26.49 -19.40 17.24
N ASN A 1029 27.37 -19.81 16.33
CA ASN A 1029 27.22 -21.03 15.53
C ASN A 1029 25.81 -21.14 14.89
N GLY A 1030 25.29 -20.02 14.38
CA GLY A 1030 23.95 -19.92 13.78
C GLY A 1030 22.78 -19.82 14.76
N THR A 1031 23.01 -19.99 16.06
CA THR A 1031 21.97 -19.88 17.10
C THR A 1031 21.97 -18.48 17.72
N VAL A 1032 20.80 -17.89 17.90
CA VAL A 1032 20.65 -16.52 18.44
C VAL A 1032 21.07 -16.48 19.92
N LEU A 1033 21.88 -15.48 20.30
CA LEU A 1033 22.40 -15.30 21.65
C LEU A 1033 21.61 -14.30 22.50
N ASN A 1034 21.09 -13.23 21.91
CA ASN A 1034 20.54 -12.10 22.65
C ASN A 1034 19.02 -12.23 22.88
N LYS A 1035 18.57 -11.82 24.08
CA LYS A 1035 17.15 -11.58 24.41
C LYS A 1035 16.72 -10.10 24.33
N ASN A 1036 17.64 -9.13 24.19
CA ASN A 1036 17.35 -7.69 24.41
C ASN A 1036 17.73 -6.72 23.26
N ASN A 1037 18.14 -7.19 22.08
CA ASN A 1037 18.48 -6.33 20.92
C ASN A 1037 19.62 -5.30 21.11
N ASP A 1038 20.50 -5.49 22.11
CA ASP A 1038 21.57 -4.56 22.45
C ASP A 1038 22.74 -4.54 21.44
N SER A 1039 23.28 -3.34 21.16
CA SER A 1039 24.48 -3.15 20.34
C SER A 1039 25.76 -3.69 21.00
N LEU A 1040 25.71 -4.00 22.30
CA LEU A 1040 26.81 -4.56 23.07
C LEU A 1040 26.62 -6.07 23.26
N LEU A 1041 27.70 -6.83 23.03
CA LEU A 1041 27.80 -8.23 23.43
C LEU A 1041 28.94 -8.39 24.44
N VAL A 1042 28.60 -8.69 25.69
CA VAL A 1042 29.58 -9.03 26.74
C VAL A 1042 29.72 -10.55 26.82
N ILE A 1043 30.94 -11.04 26.62
CA ILE A 1043 31.27 -12.46 26.75
C ILE A 1043 32.16 -12.65 27.97
N GLN A 1044 31.71 -13.44 28.94
CA GLN A 1044 32.53 -13.90 30.07
C GLN A 1044 33.09 -15.28 29.76
N ALA A 1045 34.42 -15.40 29.66
CA ALA A 1045 35.12 -16.63 29.32
C ALA A 1045 35.28 -17.54 30.56
N ILE A 1046 34.17 -18.05 31.08
CA ILE A 1046 34.17 -18.91 32.29
C ILE A 1046 34.75 -20.31 31.97
N ASP A 1047 34.40 -20.85 30.80
CA ASP A 1047 34.88 -22.14 30.29
C ASP A 1047 34.87 -22.19 28.74
N THR A 1048 35.25 -23.32 28.17
CA THR A 1048 35.32 -23.52 26.72
C THR A 1048 33.97 -23.63 26.02
N THR A 1049 32.84 -23.71 26.74
CA THR A 1049 31.52 -23.72 26.11
C THR A 1049 31.28 -22.42 25.33
N ILE A 1050 31.99 -21.34 25.66
CA ILE A 1050 32.01 -20.06 24.96
C ILE A 1050 32.64 -20.15 23.56
N ASN A 1051 33.45 -21.17 23.26
CA ASN A 1051 34.10 -21.30 21.95
C ASN A 1051 33.07 -21.37 20.81
N GLY A 1052 33.28 -20.60 19.74
CA GLY A 1052 32.39 -20.61 18.58
C GLY A 1052 32.61 -19.47 17.61
N ILE A 1053 31.80 -19.47 16.55
CA ILE A 1053 31.75 -18.41 15.54
C ILE A 1053 30.58 -17.50 15.89
N TYR A 1054 30.86 -16.22 16.03
CA TYR A 1054 29.93 -15.18 16.41
C TYR A 1054 29.64 -14.23 15.25
N ARG A 1055 28.44 -13.65 15.22
CA ARG A 1055 28.02 -12.63 14.24
C ARG A 1055 26.97 -11.71 14.86
N CYS A 1056 26.89 -10.46 14.45
CA CYS A 1056 25.77 -9.56 14.74
C CYS A 1056 25.01 -9.24 13.45
N ASP A 1057 23.68 -9.29 13.48
CA ASP A 1057 22.81 -8.72 12.46
C ASP A 1057 22.24 -7.39 13.00
N ILE A 1058 22.32 -6.32 12.23
CA ILE A 1058 21.85 -4.98 12.56
C ILE A 1058 20.63 -4.70 11.70
N ILE A 1059 19.46 -4.73 12.30
CA ILE A 1059 18.16 -4.66 11.65
C ILE A 1059 17.65 -3.23 11.78
N SER A 1060 17.34 -2.57 10.68
CA SER A 1060 16.83 -1.20 10.70
C SER A 1060 15.58 -1.02 9.87
N ASP A 1061 14.93 0.15 10.01
CA ASP A 1061 13.85 0.59 9.12
C ASP A 1061 14.29 0.69 7.64
N CYS A 1062 15.60 0.58 7.38
CA CYS A 1062 16.25 0.58 6.08
C CYS A 1062 16.61 -0.82 5.54
N GLY A 1063 16.46 -1.88 6.38
CA GLY A 1063 16.85 -3.28 6.11
C GLY A 1063 17.91 -3.83 7.09
N ILE A 1064 18.46 -5.03 6.82
CA ILE A 1064 19.37 -5.75 7.74
C ILE A 1064 20.82 -5.72 7.23
N VAL A 1065 21.76 -5.30 8.09
CA VAL A 1065 23.21 -5.32 7.85
C VAL A 1065 23.88 -6.35 8.76
N GLN A 1066 24.58 -7.32 8.18
CA GLN A 1066 25.28 -8.34 8.96
C GLN A 1066 26.76 -7.97 9.17
N SER A 1067 27.27 -8.19 10.38
CA SER A 1067 28.71 -8.12 10.66
C SER A 1067 29.45 -9.27 9.99
N LYS A 1068 30.77 -9.10 9.83
CA LYS A 1068 31.65 -10.26 9.61
C LYS A 1068 31.50 -11.23 10.77
N SER A 1069 31.51 -12.52 10.44
CA SER A 1069 31.60 -13.54 11.47
C SER A 1069 33.02 -13.58 12.02
N PHE A 1070 33.17 -13.78 13.32
CA PHE A 1070 34.46 -13.82 14.00
C PHE A 1070 34.49 -14.95 15.01
N SER A 1071 35.66 -15.54 15.23
CA SER A 1071 35.83 -16.63 16.20
C SER A 1071 36.16 -16.09 17.59
N VAL A 1072 35.51 -16.65 18.61
CA VAL A 1072 35.88 -16.44 20.00
C VAL A 1072 36.35 -17.78 20.56
N LYS A 1073 37.55 -17.80 21.13
CA LYS A 1073 38.12 -18.99 21.77
C LYS A 1073 38.60 -18.65 23.17
N VAL A 1074 38.36 -19.53 24.12
CA VAL A 1074 38.87 -19.45 25.48
C VAL A 1074 40.23 -20.14 25.52
N LYS A 1075 41.24 -19.39 25.93
CA LYS A 1075 42.53 -19.93 26.34
C LYS A 1075 42.38 -20.35 27.79
N GLU A 1076 42.21 -21.64 28.01
CA GLU A 1076 42.12 -22.23 29.34
C GLU A 1076 43.38 -21.88 30.15
N ILE A 1077 43.20 -21.53 31.42
CA ILE A 1077 44.34 -21.42 32.34
C ILE A 1077 44.84 -22.85 32.56
N PRO A 1078 46.12 -23.16 32.30
CA PRO A 1078 46.66 -24.49 32.52
C PRO A 1078 46.35 -24.96 33.94
N SER A 1079 45.74 -26.14 34.08
CA SER A 1079 45.32 -26.70 35.36
C SER A 1079 46.47 -26.86 36.38
N SER A 1080 47.72 -26.80 35.90
CA SER A 1080 48.94 -26.75 36.71
C SER A 1080 49.17 -25.43 37.46
N ILE A 1081 48.42 -24.36 37.17
CA ILE A 1081 48.58 -23.01 37.77
C ILE A 1081 47.53 -22.74 38.88
N MET A 1082 46.34 -23.36 38.84
CA MET A 1082 45.34 -23.27 39.94
C MET A 1082 45.63 -24.20 41.14
N ASN A 1083 46.58 -25.12 41.01
CA ASN A 1083 47.03 -26.04 42.07
C ASN A 1083 48.47 -25.73 42.55
N ALA A 1084 48.86 -24.46 42.61
CA ALA A 1084 50.14 -24.05 43.21
C ALA A 1084 50.06 -24.10 44.75
N GLN A 1085 50.02 -25.31 45.32
CA GLN A 1085 50.39 -25.56 46.71
C GLN A 1085 51.91 -25.41 46.81
N ASN A 1086 52.40 -24.21 47.18
CA ASN A 1086 53.71 -23.88 47.75
C ASN A 1086 54.14 -22.44 47.35
N ILE A 1087 53.51 -21.43 47.96
CA ILE A 1087 54.13 -20.09 48.04
C ILE A 1087 55.05 -20.14 49.26
N HIS A 1088 56.32 -20.47 49.06
CA HIS A 1088 57.33 -20.36 50.09
C HIS A 1088 58.15 -19.09 49.82
N GLU A 1089 58.09 -18.15 50.77
CA GLU A 1089 58.99 -17.01 51.01
C GLU A 1089 58.49 -15.59 50.65
N VAL A 1090 58.87 -14.66 51.54
CA VAL A 1090 58.26 -13.34 51.75
C VAL A 1090 58.90 -12.30 50.83
N ILE A 1091 58.10 -11.72 49.93
CA ILE A 1091 58.43 -10.49 49.21
C ILE A 1091 57.82 -9.31 49.96
N TYR A 1092 58.62 -8.27 50.24
CA TYR A 1092 58.17 -7.08 50.96
C TYR A 1092 58.42 -5.79 50.14
N PRO A 1093 57.50 -4.82 50.16
CA PRO A 1093 56.16 -4.90 50.76
C PRO A 1093 55.22 -5.79 49.94
N ASN A 1094 54.25 -6.41 50.61
CA ASN A 1094 53.11 -7.05 49.99
C ASN A 1094 51.85 -6.42 50.60
N PRO A 1095 51.07 -5.62 49.86
CA PRO A 1095 51.15 -5.37 48.41
C PRO A 1095 52.41 -4.57 47.99
N ALA A 1096 52.84 -4.79 46.75
CA ALA A 1096 54.14 -4.32 46.25
C ALA A 1096 54.10 -2.86 45.81
N THR A 1097 54.99 -2.02 46.34
CA THR A 1097 54.97 -0.56 46.15
C THR A 1097 55.86 -0.08 45.01
N SER A 1098 55.87 -0.80 43.88
CA SER A 1098 56.73 -0.61 42.70
C SER A 1098 58.18 -1.08 42.82
N ILE A 1099 58.64 -1.51 43.99
CA ILE A 1099 59.94 -2.16 44.18
C ILE A 1099 59.70 -3.48 44.90
N ILE A 1100 60.39 -4.54 44.48
CA ILE A 1100 60.44 -5.80 45.22
C ILE A 1100 61.85 -6.04 45.74
N ARG A 1101 61.93 -6.59 46.96
CA ARG A 1101 63.18 -7.03 47.57
C ARG A 1101 63.22 -8.55 47.62
N ILE A 1102 64.30 -9.14 47.11
CA ILE A 1102 64.55 -10.58 47.08
C ILE A 1102 65.73 -10.89 48.00
N SER A 1103 65.54 -11.73 49.01
CA SER A 1103 66.63 -12.17 49.90
C SER A 1103 67.49 -13.22 49.21
N GLN A 1104 68.80 -13.00 49.15
CA GLN A 1104 69.74 -13.91 48.49
C GLN A 1104 70.02 -15.16 49.33
N TYR A 1105 69.94 -15.04 50.66
CA TYR A 1105 70.09 -16.18 51.58
C TYR A 1105 68.93 -17.16 51.47
N SER A 1106 67.70 -16.66 51.40
CA SER A 1106 66.50 -17.50 51.37
C SER A 1106 66.41 -18.33 50.08
N ILE A 1107 66.81 -17.74 48.94
CA ILE A 1107 66.80 -18.43 47.64
C ILE A 1107 68.08 -19.22 47.34
N GLY A 1108 69.10 -19.14 48.22
CA GLY A 1108 70.39 -19.83 48.05
C GLY A 1108 71.15 -19.44 46.79
N LEU A 1109 71.02 -18.19 46.33
CA LEU A 1109 71.62 -17.70 45.09
C LEU A 1109 72.22 -16.30 45.29
N ASP A 1110 73.51 -16.15 44.97
CA ASP A 1110 74.21 -14.85 44.93
C ASP A 1110 73.96 -14.21 43.56
N ILE A 1111 73.06 -13.21 43.53
CA ILE A 1111 72.73 -12.46 42.33
C ILE A 1111 73.76 -11.34 42.20
N ASP A 1112 74.62 -11.37 41.19
CA ASP A 1112 75.59 -10.29 40.95
C ASP A 1112 74.82 -8.96 40.73
N LYS A 1113 75.36 -7.84 41.23
CA LYS A 1113 74.80 -6.49 41.03
C LYS A 1113 74.53 -6.14 39.56
N ASN A 1114 75.22 -6.79 38.63
CA ASN A 1114 75.06 -6.61 37.18
C ASN A 1114 74.26 -7.72 36.50
N GLN A 1115 73.86 -8.78 37.21
CA GLN A 1115 73.14 -9.91 36.64
C GLN A 1115 71.69 -9.51 36.33
N VAL A 1116 71.28 -9.70 35.07
CA VAL A 1116 69.88 -9.59 34.67
C VAL A 1116 69.18 -10.87 35.07
N ILE A 1117 68.00 -10.74 35.69
CA ILE A 1117 67.10 -11.86 35.95
C ILE A 1117 65.88 -11.76 35.05
N ASP A 1118 65.38 -12.92 34.63
CA ASP A 1118 64.20 -13.04 33.80
C ASP A 1118 63.02 -13.42 34.68
N ILE A 1119 61.96 -12.62 34.63
CA ILE A 1119 60.70 -12.90 35.32
C ILE A 1119 59.61 -13.07 34.28
N TYR A 1120 58.82 -14.13 34.42
CA TYR A 1120 57.76 -14.49 33.52
C TYR A 1120 56.44 -14.14 34.20
N ASP A 1121 55.54 -13.43 33.54
CA ASP A 1121 54.17 -13.39 34.05
C ASP A 1121 53.46 -14.73 33.82
N SER A 1122 52.26 -14.90 34.38
CA SER A 1122 51.42 -16.07 34.17
C SER A 1122 51.02 -16.34 32.71
N TYR A 1123 51.38 -15.43 31.80
CA TYR A 1123 51.14 -15.52 30.36
C TYR A 1123 52.43 -15.82 29.57
N GLY A 1124 53.56 -15.97 30.25
CA GLY A 1124 54.87 -16.31 29.69
C GLY A 1124 55.64 -15.10 29.13
N ARG A 1125 55.17 -13.87 29.34
CA ARG A 1125 55.91 -12.67 28.92
C ARG A 1125 57.10 -12.46 29.86
N ILE A 1126 58.27 -12.22 29.26
CA ILE A 1126 59.53 -12.08 30.00
C ILE A 1126 59.81 -10.61 30.32
N TYR A 1127 60.14 -10.36 31.58
CA TYR A 1127 60.58 -9.08 32.11
C TYR A 1127 62.03 -9.25 32.58
N HIS A 1128 62.92 -8.49 31.96
CA HIS A 1128 64.34 -8.50 32.26
C HIS A 1128 64.64 -7.44 33.32
N LEU A 1129 64.89 -7.86 34.55
CA LEU A 1129 65.14 -6.94 35.66
C LEU A 1129 66.61 -6.93 36.03
N LYS A 1130 67.16 -5.74 36.27
CA LYS A 1130 68.49 -5.54 36.85
C LYS A 1130 68.36 -5.08 38.30
N PRO A 1131 69.24 -5.56 39.20
CA PRO A 1131 69.30 -5.04 40.56
C PRO A 1131 69.60 -3.54 40.55
N ARG A 1132 69.03 -2.80 41.50
CA ARG A 1132 69.42 -1.40 41.73
C ARG A 1132 70.84 -1.34 42.30
N ASN A 1133 71.61 -0.34 41.89
CA ASN A 1133 73.06 -0.22 42.15
C ASN A 1133 73.48 -0.15 43.64
N ASP A 1134 72.56 0.11 44.57
CA ASP A 1134 72.84 0.46 45.97
C ASP A 1134 72.21 -0.55 46.96
N THR A 1135 72.41 -1.85 46.73
CA THR A 1135 71.74 -2.92 47.50
C THR A 1135 72.72 -3.75 48.35
N SER A 1136 72.27 -4.23 49.51
CA SER A 1136 73.12 -4.95 50.49
C SER A 1136 73.54 -6.33 50.00
N CYS A 1137 74.56 -6.95 50.59
CA CYS A 1137 74.93 -8.34 50.29
C CYS A 1137 73.83 -9.36 50.65
N GLU A 1138 72.85 -9.00 51.47
CA GLU A 1138 71.82 -9.93 51.96
C GLU A 1138 70.57 -9.99 51.06
N TYR A 1139 70.31 -8.95 50.25
CA TYR A 1139 69.15 -8.87 49.36
C TYR A 1139 69.41 -8.03 48.10
N ARG A 1140 68.64 -8.28 47.05
CA ARG A 1140 68.59 -7.42 45.84
C ARG A 1140 67.22 -6.78 45.69
N GLU A 1141 67.21 -5.53 45.25
CA GLU A 1141 65.99 -4.80 44.94
C GLU A 1141 65.83 -4.60 43.45
N PHE A 1142 64.61 -4.81 42.97
CA PHE A 1142 64.24 -4.68 41.57
C PHE A 1142 63.08 -3.71 41.43
N ASP A 1143 63.19 -2.80 40.47
CA ASP A 1143 62.09 -1.92 40.07
C ASP A 1143 61.10 -2.71 39.21
N ILE A 1144 59.87 -2.80 39.69
CA ILE A 1144 58.78 -3.49 39.01
C ILE A 1144 57.67 -2.51 38.63
N SER A 1145 57.89 -1.19 38.69
CA SER A 1145 56.92 -0.12 38.41
C SER A 1145 56.23 -0.27 37.04
N SER A 1146 56.90 -0.86 36.05
CA SER A 1146 56.35 -1.13 34.72
C SER A 1146 55.55 -2.43 34.61
N MET A 1147 55.64 -3.34 35.59
CA MET A 1147 54.96 -4.64 35.57
C MET A 1147 53.51 -4.52 36.08
N PRO A 1148 52.49 -5.00 35.34
CA PRO A 1148 51.09 -4.91 35.76
C PRO A 1148 50.76 -5.80 36.97
N ASN A 1149 49.60 -5.60 37.60
CA ASN A 1149 49.14 -6.50 38.66
C ASN A 1149 48.91 -7.91 38.10
N GLY A 1150 49.46 -8.94 38.74
CA GLY A 1150 49.43 -10.31 38.22
C GLY A 1150 50.29 -11.30 39.01
N VAL A 1151 50.27 -12.57 38.59
CA VAL A 1151 51.14 -13.62 39.13
C VAL A 1151 52.38 -13.74 38.24
N TYR A 1152 53.54 -13.84 38.86
CA TYR A 1152 54.85 -13.85 38.22
C TYR A 1152 55.67 -15.03 38.71
N PHE A 1153 56.57 -15.48 37.85
CA PHE A 1153 57.43 -16.65 38.01
C PHE A 1153 58.87 -16.28 37.70
N MET A 1154 59.79 -16.55 38.61
CA MET A 1154 61.22 -16.32 38.42
C MET A 1154 61.96 -17.65 38.48
N PRO A 1155 62.44 -18.19 37.33
CA PRO A 1155 63.28 -19.36 37.34
C PRO A 1155 64.65 -19.05 37.92
N ILE A 1156 65.09 -19.91 38.83
CA ILE A 1156 66.39 -19.88 39.47
C ILE A 1156 67.21 -21.05 38.95
N HIS A 1157 68.35 -20.75 38.35
CA HIS A 1157 69.29 -21.74 37.85
C HIS A 1157 70.65 -21.53 38.50
N ASN A 1158 71.05 -22.44 39.40
CA ASN A 1158 72.45 -22.59 39.79
C ASN A 1158 72.94 -24.01 39.51
N SER A 1159 74.24 -24.26 39.65
CA SER A 1159 74.88 -25.55 39.36
C SER A 1159 74.31 -26.73 40.17
N SER A 1160 73.52 -26.47 41.22
CA SER A 1160 72.99 -27.46 42.17
C SER A 1160 71.46 -27.45 42.33
N ARG A 1161 70.72 -26.50 41.72
CA ARG A 1161 69.25 -26.40 41.81
C ARG A 1161 68.62 -25.76 40.57
N LYS A 1162 67.49 -26.33 40.13
CA LYS A 1162 66.54 -25.72 39.17
C LYS A 1162 65.17 -25.64 39.84
N GLU A 1163 64.82 -24.46 40.34
CA GLU A 1163 63.53 -24.21 40.96
C GLU A 1163 62.94 -22.92 40.38
N THR A 1164 61.62 -22.77 40.40
CA THR A 1164 60.93 -21.56 39.94
C THR A 1164 60.14 -20.99 41.11
N LEU A 1165 60.46 -19.76 41.50
CA LEU A 1165 59.67 -19.04 42.51
C LEU A 1165 58.46 -18.40 41.86
N SER A 1166 57.33 -18.38 42.56
CA SER A 1166 56.13 -17.65 42.13
C SER A 1166 55.75 -16.59 43.16
N PHE A 1167 55.32 -15.43 42.68
CA PHE A 1167 54.85 -14.35 43.53
C PHE A 1167 53.79 -13.49 42.85
N ILE A 1168 53.07 -12.69 43.63
CA ILE A 1168 51.97 -11.87 43.13
C ILE A 1168 52.35 -10.40 43.26
N ILE A 1169 52.24 -9.65 42.16
CA ILE A 1169 52.30 -8.19 42.17
C ILE A 1169 50.86 -7.68 42.26
N MET A 1170 50.56 -6.96 43.34
CA MET A 1170 49.38 -6.10 43.48
C MET A 1170 49.87 -4.72 43.88
N LYS A 1171 49.79 -3.76 42.96
CA LYS A 1171 50.03 -2.32 43.18
C LYS A 1171 48.75 -1.59 43.44
#